data_AF-A0A4P7BZY6-F1
#
_entry.id   AF-A0A4P7BZY6-F1
#
_cell.length_a   1.000
_cell.length_b   1.000
_cell.length_c   1.000
_cell.angle_alpha   90.00
_cell.angle_beta   90.00
_cell.angle_gamma   90.00
#
_symmetry.space_group_name_H-M   'P 1'
#
loop_
_entity.id
_entity.type
_entity.pdbx_description
1 polymer ?
#
loop_
_entity_poly.entity_id
_entity_poly.type
_entity_poly.pdbx_seq_one_letter_code
_entity_poly.pdbx_strand_id
1 'polypeptide(L)'
;MDQCKALKAVNFDWTMQLKSVWDDSTFHTPGLHQNLRTELIEILHNRAGGNGQNPLGQVITGPAGAGKTHFLGTLRQEVATLPAWFVLVDMTDVKDFWETVLLGYTNSLQQATSGNRPQFHDLLEHLLTPEIKAPNLRRALHRAGSQPAPSPGLVQRLLAFLRGSKPQHREAADTPLTPRQIAEYGDEDLAKVIRHTLNRLSKRYPEEIREHQDALRALMLLNSNDLERSNVGYSWLQGMPIDQTDRQLFGFLWPQREASEIVKSLSWLMSLYRPTLLAFDQLDAIVAQHHLTAGAEPTTPMTAEQGASQAIIEGIADGFMAIRDRVYRTLTVLACLEASWEILRQGSLASATDRFDSPHTLAPINNATLAEEIVTLRLAEAYRAQGFTPPYASWPFQPQVFACAATLLPRELLKRCEEHRVQCLKKGKVIELTDFESPPNSFENSDNLSTESGLDQSYEEFCRQAPLQELLAEEAEDQALCELLQTVCRCLLRENPLPDDREAAVDTEFPGDKNYRSLHARVRLMDASQGDREQHYCFRALQKTHAVAYQSRLNAALTASGIDPQLPFRKLVILRTTPLPPGKVTQEITDKFLQAKGQFVAPNEQDLRAMWALYQLEQQNLPDFEAWLCKHRPATHLQWVQETQLPQDFPEKSAPQDTPLDPGANTEVWTEYLPSRHESPKAPTPLYPSALPVGRTLSNPAESVAISLPMLTQYTGVLAGSGAGKTVLLKRLVEEAALLGISSIVIDHTNGLASLGDSWPQYPDSWTQEDKEKAERYHAKAEVIIWTPGQAAGNPLKLEPLPDLASLVEHPEALDQALEMAQATLKDIVAPGESASSHYKMGVLTSALKFFALQGGKTLPDLIAILSNLPAEVSQGISSASRFGSEMAQRLQAEIESNPLFHQEGPALDPSFLFGDAALKQPRVSVINLAGLPSLRIQQQFLNQLAMTLLSWIKQHPAPPSMPVQGFLVMDEAKEFIPDEKSVPCKENLLRVADHAPTCGLGLIFATQAPQNIYQPMMANCFTQFFGKASSPATIEAVQEQLKARGGKGDDIPTLEAGHFYFYTEGMPAPEKIAVPWCLSYHPPNPLEKTEILQRAAASRPHAKDP
;
A
#
# COMPACT_ATOMS: atom_id res chain seq x y z
N MET A 1 11.76 -37.16 20.28
CA MET A 1 12.15 -35.93 19.57
C MET A 1 11.10 -34.89 19.85
N ASP A 2 11.51 -33.68 20.22
CA ASP A 2 10.59 -32.64 20.65
C ASP A 2 9.90 -32.01 19.41
N GLN A 3 8.60 -32.26 19.28
CA GLN A 3 7.76 -31.74 18.19
C GLN A 3 7.79 -30.21 18.14
N CYS A 4 7.83 -29.56 19.30
CA CYS A 4 7.91 -28.10 19.40
C CYS A 4 9.27 -27.59 18.92
N LYS A 5 10.35 -28.35 19.16
CA LYS A 5 11.68 -28.01 18.63
C LYS A 5 11.74 -28.08 17.10
N ALA A 6 11.10 -29.07 16.49
CA ALA A 6 11.03 -29.20 15.04
C ALA A 6 10.16 -28.08 14.41
N LEU A 7 8.99 -27.78 14.99
CA LEU A 7 8.11 -26.70 14.54
C LEU A 7 8.72 -25.30 14.78
N LYS A 8 9.51 -25.11 15.85
CA LYS A 8 10.24 -23.87 16.14
C LYS A 8 11.23 -23.51 15.04
N ALA A 9 11.81 -24.52 14.38
CA ALA A 9 12.77 -24.33 13.29
C ALA A 9 12.12 -24.00 11.93
N VAL A 10 10.78 -24.09 11.82
CA VAL A 10 10.06 -23.72 10.60
C VAL A 10 10.01 -22.21 10.48
N ASN A 11 10.28 -21.71 9.27
CA ASN A 11 10.20 -20.30 8.94
C ASN A 11 9.05 -20.05 7.94
N PHE A 12 8.00 -19.36 8.37
CA PHE A 12 6.91 -18.88 7.52
C PHE A 12 7.01 -17.38 7.20
N ASP A 13 8.21 -16.80 7.27
CA ASP A 13 8.45 -15.40 6.89
C ASP A 13 7.79 -15.11 5.52
N TRP A 14 6.80 -14.23 5.58
CA TRP A 14 6.00 -13.83 4.42
C TRP A 14 6.59 -12.60 3.73
N THR A 15 7.59 -11.97 4.35
CA THR A 15 8.34 -10.86 3.77
C THR A 15 9.52 -11.42 2.97
N MET A 16 9.48 -11.26 1.65
CA MET A 16 10.65 -11.57 0.82
C MET A 16 11.50 -10.32 0.68
N GLN A 17 12.73 -10.38 1.16
CA GLN A 17 13.74 -9.36 0.90
C GLN A 17 14.26 -9.51 -0.54
N LEU A 18 14.60 -8.42 -1.21
CA LEU A 18 14.97 -8.46 -2.62
C LEU A 18 16.18 -9.35 -2.92
N LYS A 19 17.15 -9.44 -2.01
CA LYS A 19 18.31 -10.33 -2.19
C LYS A 19 17.92 -11.82 -2.24
N SER A 20 16.80 -12.23 -1.62
CA SER A 20 16.31 -13.61 -1.68
C SER A 20 16.03 -14.10 -3.10
N VAL A 21 15.91 -13.18 -4.08
CA VAL A 21 15.89 -13.51 -5.51
C VAL A 21 17.15 -14.27 -5.93
N TRP A 22 18.31 -13.98 -5.32
CA TRP A 22 19.61 -14.60 -5.61
C TRP A 22 19.81 -15.93 -4.89
N ASP A 23 19.07 -16.18 -3.81
CA ASP A 23 19.13 -17.45 -3.12
C ASP A 23 18.31 -18.50 -3.88
N ASP A 24 18.84 -19.72 -3.97
CA ASP A 24 18.08 -20.85 -4.49
C ASP A 24 17.03 -21.23 -3.44
N SER A 25 15.89 -20.54 -3.45
CA SER A 25 14.75 -20.84 -2.60
C SER A 25 14.36 -22.32 -2.74
N THR A 26 14.46 -23.05 -1.64
CA THR A 26 13.97 -24.43 -1.50
C THR A 26 12.44 -24.49 -1.45
N PHE A 27 11.76 -23.34 -1.45
CA PHE A 27 10.32 -23.19 -1.27
C PHE A 27 9.54 -22.92 -2.57
N HIS A 28 10.20 -23.07 -3.73
CA HIS A 28 9.58 -22.85 -5.03
C HIS A 28 8.55 -23.93 -5.38
N THR A 29 7.34 -23.49 -5.70
CA THR A 29 6.24 -24.34 -6.19
C THR A 29 6.18 -24.29 -7.71
N PRO A 30 6.55 -25.38 -8.43
CA PRO A 30 6.68 -25.37 -9.89
C PRO A 30 5.45 -24.90 -10.67
N GLY A 31 4.24 -25.16 -10.15
CA GLY A 31 2.98 -24.83 -10.83
C GLY A 31 2.54 -23.36 -10.76
N LEU A 32 3.09 -22.54 -9.85
CA LEU A 32 2.62 -21.16 -9.66
C LEU A 32 3.08 -20.29 -10.85
N HIS A 33 2.19 -19.71 -11.67
CA HIS A 33 2.53 -18.86 -12.83
C HIS A 33 3.47 -19.50 -13.89
N GLN A 34 3.48 -20.83 -14.00
CA GLN A 34 4.39 -21.56 -14.90
C GLN A 34 4.30 -21.13 -16.38
N ASN A 35 3.08 -20.85 -16.88
CA ASN A 35 2.88 -20.46 -18.28
C ASN A 35 3.61 -19.16 -18.62
N LEU A 36 3.47 -18.12 -17.77
CA LEU A 36 4.12 -16.83 -17.97
C LEU A 36 5.64 -16.96 -17.89
N ARG A 37 6.17 -17.73 -16.93
CA ARG A 37 7.62 -17.98 -16.86
C ARG A 37 8.13 -18.67 -18.12
N THR A 38 7.44 -19.71 -18.58
CA THR A 38 7.80 -20.46 -19.80
C THR A 38 7.86 -19.52 -21.00
N GLU A 39 6.87 -18.64 -21.15
CA GLU A 39 6.83 -17.63 -22.22
C GLU A 39 8.02 -16.66 -22.16
N LEU A 40 8.32 -16.09 -20.98
CA LEU A 40 9.48 -15.19 -20.80
C LEU A 40 10.81 -15.90 -21.10
N ILE A 41 10.94 -17.15 -20.66
CA ILE A 41 12.10 -17.99 -20.95
C ILE A 41 12.20 -18.29 -22.44
N GLU A 42 11.11 -18.57 -23.15
CA GLU A 42 11.11 -18.76 -24.59
C GLU A 42 11.52 -17.49 -25.34
N ILE A 43 11.01 -16.32 -24.93
CA ILE A 43 11.42 -15.02 -25.47
C ILE A 43 12.92 -14.82 -25.31
N LEU A 44 13.48 -15.10 -24.12
CA LEU A 44 14.91 -14.99 -23.84
C LEU A 44 15.73 -16.00 -24.64
N HIS A 45 15.28 -17.26 -24.72
CA HIS A 45 15.97 -18.34 -25.42
C HIS A 45 16.05 -18.07 -26.93
N ASN A 46 14.98 -17.57 -27.54
CA ASN A 46 14.92 -17.20 -28.95
C ASN A 46 15.93 -16.09 -29.31
N ARG A 47 16.51 -15.39 -28.33
CA ARG A 47 17.57 -14.36 -28.51
C ARG A 47 18.99 -14.89 -28.37
N ALA A 48 19.17 -16.17 -28.05
CA ALA A 48 20.49 -16.80 -28.03
C ALA A 48 21.18 -16.81 -29.40
N GLY A 49 20.43 -16.66 -30.52
CA GLY A 49 20.96 -16.79 -31.89
C GLY A 49 20.77 -15.62 -32.88
N GLY A 50 20.23 -14.46 -32.49
CA GLY A 50 19.87 -13.39 -33.42
C GLY A 50 20.51 -12.02 -33.15
N ASN A 51 20.92 -11.31 -34.22
CA ASN A 51 21.42 -9.91 -34.20
C ASN A 51 20.29 -8.85 -34.14
N GLY A 52 19.14 -9.18 -33.52
CA GLY A 52 17.91 -8.38 -33.61
C GLY A 52 17.74 -7.33 -32.51
N GLN A 53 16.90 -6.32 -32.77
CA GLN A 53 16.39 -5.32 -31.81
C GLN A 53 15.86 -5.97 -30.52
N ASN A 54 16.00 -5.28 -29.38
CA ASN A 54 15.48 -5.74 -28.09
C ASN A 54 13.96 -5.98 -28.15
N PRO A 55 13.45 -7.04 -27.50
CA PRO A 55 12.01 -7.29 -27.38
C PRO A 55 11.29 -6.12 -26.68
N LEU A 56 9.96 -6.13 -26.74
CA LEU A 56 9.16 -5.27 -25.87
C LEU A 56 9.42 -5.65 -24.42
N GLY A 57 9.49 -4.64 -23.55
CA GLY A 57 9.55 -4.87 -22.11
C GLY A 57 8.27 -5.56 -21.63
N GLN A 58 8.41 -6.40 -20.61
CA GLN A 58 7.31 -7.20 -20.07
C GLN A 58 6.92 -6.62 -18.71
N VAL A 59 5.65 -6.26 -18.55
CA VAL A 59 5.14 -5.69 -17.28
C VAL A 59 4.36 -6.78 -16.55
N ILE A 60 4.70 -6.98 -15.28
CA ILE A 60 4.07 -7.97 -14.41
C ILE A 60 3.42 -7.19 -13.27
N THR A 61 2.09 -7.22 -13.24
CA THR A 61 1.30 -6.54 -12.22
C THR A 61 0.71 -7.53 -11.21
N GLY A 62 0.33 -7.05 -10.05
CA GLY A 62 -0.42 -7.84 -9.07
C GLY A 62 -0.48 -7.13 -7.73
N PRO A 63 -1.50 -7.40 -6.90
CA PRO A 63 -1.65 -6.74 -5.60
C PRO A 63 -0.44 -6.99 -4.68
N ALA A 64 -0.36 -6.22 -3.59
CA ALA A 64 0.63 -6.46 -2.54
C ALA A 64 0.49 -7.92 -2.04
N GLY A 65 1.61 -8.63 -1.91
CA GLY A 65 1.59 -10.04 -1.48
C GLY A 65 1.26 -11.08 -2.56
N ALA A 66 1.05 -10.68 -3.83
CA ALA A 66 0.83 -11.61 -4.95
C ALA A 66 2.05 -12.47 -5.34
N GLY A 67 3.22 -12.20 -4.76
CA GLY A 67 4.44 -12.98 -5.02
C GLY A 67 5.30 -12.46 -6.18
N LYS A 68 5.25 -11.16 -6.49
CA LYS A 68 6.09 -10.50 -7.53
C LYS A 68 7.59 -10.79 -7.37
N THR A 69 8.14 -10.53 -6.19
CA THR A 69 9.55 -10.81 -5.88
C THR A 69 9.88 -12.30 -5.95
N HIS A 70 8.97 -13.17 -5.48
CA HIS A 70 9.11 -14.63 -5.61
C HIS A 70 9.12 -15.09 -7.08
N PHE A 71 8.28 -14.49 -7.92
CA PHE A 71 8.24 -14.75 -9.36
C PHE A 71 9.59 -14.44 -10.00
N LEU A 72 10.20 -13.28 -9.69
CA LEU A 72 11.53 -12.91 -10.18
C LEU A 72 12.63 -13.86 -9.68
N GLY A 73 12.57 -14.28 -8.41
CA GLY A 73 13.48 -15.30 -7.85
C GLY A 73 13.40 -16.63 -8.59
N THR A 74 12.19 -17.08 -8.89
CA THR A 74 11.97 -18.30 -9.67
C THR A 74 12.47 -18.14 -11.11
N LEU A 75 12.17 -17.01 -11.74
CA LEU A 75 12.60 -16.72 -13.10
C LEU A 75 14.13 -16.70 -13.21
N ARG A 76 14.83 -16.16 -12.20
CA ARG A 76 16.30 -16.24 -12.11
C ARG A 76 16.78 -17.70 -12.08
N GLN A 77 16.17 -18.56 -11.27
CA GLN A 77 16.55 -19.98 -11.20
C GLN A 77 16.41 -20.67 -12.57
N GLU A 78 15.34 -20.39 -13.30
CA GLU A 78 15.16 -20.91 -14.66
C GLU A 78 16.20 -20.33 -15.63
N VAL A 79 16.47 -19.03 -15.57
CA VAL A 79 17.54 -18.36 -16.35
C VAL A 79 18.92 -18.96 -16.07
N ALA A 80 19.20 -19.37 -14.83
CA ALA A 80 20.46 -20.01 -14.45
C ALA A 80 20.70 -21.36 -15.16
N THR A 81 19.64 -22.03 -15.63
CA THR A 81 19.74 -23.26 -16.43
C THR A 81 20.00 -22.99 -17.92
N LEU A 82 19.93 -21.72 -18.34
CA LEU A 82 20.10 -21.29 -19.72
C LEU A 82 21.46 -20.59 -19.92
N PRO A 83 21.96 -20.51 -21.16
CA PRO A 83 23.08 -19.64 -21.47
C PRO A 83 22.60 -18.18 -21.53
N ALA A 84 22.19 -17.62 -20.39
CA ALA A 84 21.72 -16.25 -20.23
C ALA A 84 22.28 -15.61 -18.96
N TRP A 85 22.30 -14.28 -18.92
CA TRP A 85 22.64 -13.49 -17.73
C TRP A 85 21.37 -13.02 -17.01
N PHE A 86 21.48 -12.75 -15.71
CA PHE A 86 20.40 -12.17 -14.92
C PHE A 86 20.90 -10.93 -14.20
N VAL A 87 20.13 -9.83 -14.28
CA VAL A 87 20.39 -8.58 -13.59
C VAL A 87 19.13 -8.15 -12.87
N LEU A 88 19.25 -7.84 -11.57
CA LEU A 88 18.17 -7.34 -10.73
C LEU A 88 18.45 -5.90 -10.31
N VAL A 89 17.42 -5.05 -10.40
CA VAL A 89 17.47 -3.64 -10.00
C VAL A 89 16.44 -3.39 -8.90
N ASP A 90 16.92 -2.93 -7.75
CA ASP A 90 16.12 -2.46 -6.61
C ASP A 90 15.64 -1.03 -6.86
N MET A 91 14.33 -0.80 -6.94
CA MET A 91 13.76 0.53 -7.13
C MET A 91 13.16 1.13 -5.85
N THR A 92 13.31 0.50 -4.68
CA THR A 92 12.65 0.92 -3.42
C THR A 92 12.94 2.39 -3.07
N ASP A 93 14.21 2.77 -3.12
CA ASP A 93 14.70 4.11 -2.76
C ASP A 93 15.31 4.83 -3.96
N VAL A 94 14.74 4.61 -5.15
CA VAL A 94 15.26 5.24 -6.36
C VAL A 94 15.21 6.77 -6.23
N LYS A 95 16.31 7.40 -6.66
CA LYS A 95 16.45 8.85 -6.81
C LYS A 95 16.86 9.23 -8.24
N ASP A 96 17.82 8.51 -8.80
CA ASP A 96 18.22 8.61 -10.20
C ASP A 96 18.12 7.23 -10.85
N PHE A 97 17.37 7.13 -11.95
CA PHE A 97 17.12 5.87 -12.63
C PHE A 97 18.42 5.18 -13.10
N TRP A 98 19.34 5.91 -13.72
CA TRP A 98 20.52 5.33 -14.33
C TRP A 98 21.59 4.95 -13.31
N GLU A 99 21.76 5.75 -12.25
CA GLU A 99 22.61 5.38 -11.11
C GLU A 99 22.08 4.10 -10.43
N THR A 100 20.76 3.99 -10.25
CA THR A 100 20.12 2.79 -9.67
C THR A 100 20.28 1.56 -10.57
N VAL A 101 20.09 1.68 -11.89
CA VAL A 101 20.32 0.57 -12.84
C VAL A 101 21.80 0.17 -12.85
N LEU A 102 22.73 1.12 -12.83
CA LEU A 102 24.16 0.84 -12.80
C LEU A 102 24.57 0.08 -11.52
N LEU A 103 24.03 0.50 -10.37
CA LEU A 103 24.22 -0.20 -9.12
C LEU A 103 23.66 -1.62 -9.20
N GLY A 104 22.48 -1.80 -9.80
CA GLY A 104 21.88 -3.11 -10.07
C GLY A 104 22.77 -4.03 -10.93
N TYR A 105 23.35 -3.53 -12.03
CA TYR A 105 24.32 -4.28 -12.84
C TYR A 105 25.56 -4.67 -12.02
N THR A 106 26.15 -3.70 -11.32
CA THR A 106 27.39 -3.90 -10.56
C THR A 106 27.19 -4.92 -9.44
N ASN A 107 26.05 -4.86 -8.75
CA ASN A 107 25.68 -5.81 -7.70
C ASN A 107 25.39 -7.20 -8.26
N SER A 108 24.60 -7.28 -9.34
CA SER A 108 24.21 -8.53 -9.97
C SER A 108 25.40 -9.29 -10.56
N LEU A 109 26.36 -8.58 -11.15
CA LEU A 109 27.58 -9.16 -11.70
C LEU A 109 28.43 -9.85 -10.62
N GLN A 110 28.39 -9.35 -9.39
CA GLN A 110 29.07 -9.93 -8.23
C GLN A 110 28.31 -11.11 -7.61
N GLN A 111 27.03 -11.33 -7.97
CA GLN A 111 26.27 -12.50 -7.55
C GLN A 111 26.56 -13.72 -8.42
N ALA A 112 26.39 -14.90 -7.84
CA ALA A 112 26.39 -16.14 -8.59
C ALA A 112 24.97 -16.44 -9.11
N THR A 113 24.84 -16.79 -10.39
CA THR A 113 23.56 -17.29 -10.95
C THR A 113 23.44 -18.80 -10.84
N SER A 114 24.55 -19.53 -10.95
CA SER A 114 24.62 -20.97 -10.71
C SER A 114 25.98 -21.36 -10.12
N GLY A 115 25.98 -22.21 -9.08
CA GLY A 115 27.19 -22.57 -8.33
C GLY A 115 27.73 -21.42 -7.45
N ASN A 116 28.99 -21.50 -7.02
CA ASN A 116 29.60 -20.53 -6.09
C ASN A 116 30.50 -19.49 -6.79
N ARG A 117 30.25 -19.16 -8.07
CA ARG A 117 31.07 -18.20 -8.82
C ARG A 117 30.25 -16.98 -9.25
N PRO A 118 30.75 -15.75 -9.02
CA PRO A 118 30.15 -14.53 -9.55
C PRO A 118 30.01 -14.53 -11.08
N GLN A 119 28.93 -13.93 -11.59
CA GLN A 119 28.68 -13.78 -13.03
C GLN A 119 29.81 -13.05 -13.76
N PHE A 120 30.47 -12.09 -13.12
CA PHE A 120 31.58 -11.36 -13.74
C PHE A 120 32.80 -12.25 -14.00
N HIS A 121 33.04 -13.29 -13.19
CA HIS A 121 34.11 -14.25 -13.48
C HIS A 121 33.82 -15.01 -14.76
N ASP A 122 32.59 -15.47 -14.96
CA ASP A 122 32.19 -16.15 -16.18
C ASP A 122 32.30 -15.18 -17.36
N LEU A 123 31.85 -13.93 -17.22
CA LEU A 123 32.00 -12.91 -18.25
C LEU A 123 33.48 -12.70 -18.62
N LEU A 124 34.36 -12.55 -17.64
CA LEU A 124 35.81 -12.41 -17.85
C LEU A 124 36.41 -13.65 -18.51
N GLU A 125 36.04 -14.86 -18.08
CA GLU A 125 36.53 -16.11 -18.67
C GLU A 125 36.23 -16.15 -20.18
N HIS A 126 35.01 -15.75 -20.57
CA HIS A 126 34.64 -15.65 -21.98
C HIS A 126 35.37 -14.51 -22.71
N LEU A 127 35.52 -13.35 -22.08
CA LEU A 127 36.24 -12.20 -22.65
C LEU A 127 37.74 -12.45 -22.78
N LEU A 128 38.30 -13.40 -22.02
CA LEU A 128 39.71 -13.81 -22.04
C LEU A 128 39.97 -15.00 -22.96
N THR A 129 38.98 -15.88 -23.14
CA THR A 129 39.15 -17.09 -23.98
C THR A 129 39.19 -16.71 -25.46
N PRO A 130 40.21 -17.15 -26.24
CA PRO A 130 40.22 -16.94 -27.68
C PRO A 130 39.15 -17.84 -28.31
N GLU A 131 38.11 -17.26 -28.89
CA GLU A 131 37.05 -18.05 -29.53
C GLU A 131 37.61 -19.00 -30.60
N ILE A 132 37.35 -20.29 -30.39
CA ILE A 132 37.41 -21.31 -31.44
C ILE A 132 36.43 -20.89 -32.54
N LYS A 133 36.95 -20.74 -33.76
CA LYS A 133 36.18 -20.39 -34.97
C LYS A 133 34.83 -21.12 -34.99
N ALA A 134 33.72 -20.38 -34.87
CA ALA A 134 32.42 -20.87 -35.32
C ALA A 134 32.46 -20.94 -36.86
N PRO A 135 32.66 -22.14 -37.42
CA PRO A 135 31.56 -22.75 -38.16
C PRO A 135 31.55 -24.28 -37.97
N ASN A 136 30.38 -24.88 -37.68
CA ASN A 136 29.97 -26.28 -37.94
C ASN A 136 29.11 -26.95 -36.85
N LEU A 137 28.61 -26.23 -35.82
CA LEU A 137 27.69 -26.85 -34.85
C LEU A 137 26.40 -27.41 -35.53
N ARG A 138 25.94 -26.76 -36.61
CA ARG A 138 24.83 -27.26 -37.46
C ARG A 138 25.11 -28.60 -38.15
N ARG A 139 26.37 -28.96 -38.44
CA ARG A 139 26.71 -30.27 -39.05
C ARG A 139 26.87 -31.37 -38.01
N ALA A 140 27.25 -31.03 -36.77
CA ALA A 140 27.36 -32.00 -35.69
C ALA A 140 25.98 -32.45 -35.17
N LEU A 141 25.02 -31.52 -35.07
CA LEU A 141 23.67 -31.82 -34.57
C LEU A 141 22.81 -32.60 -35.58
N HIS A 142 23.02 -32.44 -36.89
CA HIS A 142 22.27 -33.19 -37.90
C HIS A 142 22.65 -34.68 -38.02
N ARG A 143 23.78 -35.12 -37.44
CA ARG A 143 24.18 -36.54 -37.47
C ARG A 143 23.84 -37.33 -36.20
N ALA A 144 23.31 -36.67 -35.16
CA ALA A 144 22.94 -37.33 -33.91
C ALA A 144 21.47 -37.79 -33.86
N GLY A 145 20.75 -37.74 -34.98
CA GLY A 145 19.32 -38.07 -35.06
C GLY A 145 18.97 -39.55 -35.11
N SER A 146 19.93 -40.48 -35.02
CA SER A 146 19.60 -41.91 -35.07
C SER A 146 20.78 -42.80 -34.69
N GLN A 147 20.86 -43.19 -33.41
CA GLN A 147 21.31 -44.49 -32.85
C GLN A 147 21.78 -44.37 -31.37
N PRO A 148 21.70 -45.45 -30.56
CA PRO A 148 21.80 -45.35 -29.10
C PRO A 148 23.24 -45.14 -28.60
N ALA A 149 23.33 -44.65 -27.36
CA ALA A 149 24.52 -44.10 -26.70
C ALA A 149 25.84 -44.90 -26.88
N PRO A 150 26.99 -44.24 -27.15
CA PRO A 150 28.27 -44.91 -27.20
C PRO A 150 28.96 -44.99 -25.82
N SER A 151 29.55 -46.16 -25.56
CA SER A 151 30.33 -46.54 -24.38
C SER A 151 31.60 -45.70 -24.13
N PRO A 152 32.11 -45.63 -22.87
CA PRO A 152 33.12 -44.66 -22.40
C PRO A 152 34.58 -44.91 -22.84
N GLY A 153 34.81 -45.38 -24.07
CA GLY A 153 36.15 -45.66 -24.60
C GLY A 153 36.76 -44.59 -25.53
N LEU A 154 35.96 -43.63 -26.00
CA LEU A 154 36.38 -42.71 -27.07
C LEU A 154 37.10 -41.45 -26.54
N VAL A 155 36.75 -41.00 -25.34
CA VAL A 155 37.37 -39.83 -24.67
C VAL A 155 38.80 -40.14 -24.23
N GLN A 156 39.09 -41.35 -23.75
CA GLN A 156 40.45 -41.74 -23.35
C GLN A 156 41.43 -41.87 -24.54
N ARG A 157 40.95 -42.28 -25.72
CA ARG A 157 41.79 -42.34 -26.93
C ARG A 157 42.12 -40.95 -27.47
N LEU A 158 41.22 -39.97 -27.32
CA LEU A 158 41.47 -38.58 -27.72
C LEU A 158 42.50 -37.90 -26.80
N LEU A 159 42.45 -38.19 -25.50
CA LEU A 159 43.41 -37.66 -24.51
C LEU A 159 44.82 -38.26 -24.65
N ALA A 160 44.93 -39.50 -25.14
CA ALA A 160 46.22 -40.14 -25.42
C ALA A 160 46.93 -39.55 -26.65
N PHE A 161 46.18 -39.07 -27.65
CA PHE A 161 46.74 -38.43 -28.85
C PHE A 161 47.33 -37.04 -28.56
N LEU A 162 46.79 -36.33 -27.56
CA LEU A 162 47.20 -34.95 -27.22
C LEU A 162 48.40 -34.86 -26.26
N ARG A 163 48.93 -35.97 -25.74
CA ARG A 163 50.05 -35.98 -24.78
C ARG A 163 51.41 -36.41 -25.37
N GLY A 164 51.58 -36.30 -26.68
CA GLY A 164 52.83 -36.66 -27.35
C GLY A 164 53.81 -35.49 -27.53
N SER A 165 54.82 -35.43 -26.66
CA SER A 165 56.16 -34.81 -26.82
C SER A 165 56.44 -33.46 -26.13
N LYS A 166 57.59 -33.44 -25.40
CA LYS A 166 58.14 -32.41 -24.49
C LYS A 166 58.36 -31.03 -25.13
N PRO A 167 58.23 -29.91 -24.38
CA PRO A 167 58.82 -28.64 -24.77
C PRO A 167 60.13 -28.35 -24.02
N GLN A 168 61.21 -28.20 -24.79
CA GLN A 168 62.28 -27.26 -24.49
C GLN A 168 61.81 -25.86 -24.93
N HIS A 169 62.13 -24.85 -24.12
CA HIS A 169 62.04 -23.40 -24.37
C HIS A 169 61.59 -22.95 -25.77
N ARG A 170 60.36 -22.44 -25.89
CA ARG A 170 59.97 -21.20 -26.60
C ARG A 170 58.47 -20.94 -26.45
N GLU A 171 58.13 -19.67 -26.19
CA GLU A 171 56.81 -19.02 -26.30
C GLU A 171 55.73 -19.35 -25.24
N ALA A 172 55.81 -18.65 -24.12
CA ALA A 172 54.75 -18.55 -23.09
C ALA A 172 53.76 -17.41 -23.41
N ALA A 173 52.99 -17.51 -24.50
CA ALA A 173 52.03 -16.47 -24.89
C ALA A 173 50.61 -16.94 -25.28
N ASP A 174 50.31 -18.25 -25.27
CA ASP A 174 49.05 -18.76 -25.84
C ASP A 174 48.23 -19.72 -24.93
N THR A 175 48.49 -19.72 -23.61
CA THR A 175 47.63 -20.47 -22.68
C THR A 175 46.41 -19.62 -22.29
N PRO A 176 45.16 -20.11 -22.40
CA PRO A 176 44.00 -19.36 -21.92
C PRO A 176 44.13 -19.15 -20.41
N LEU A 177 44.27 -17.88 -20.01
CA LEU A 177 44.38 -17.47 -18.61
C LEU A 177 42.99 -17.46 -18.00
N THR A 178 42.82 -18.17 -16.89
CA THR A 178 41.58 -18.13 -16.12
C THR A 178 41.48 -16.82 -15.33
N PRO A 179 40.27 -16.31 -15.05
CA PRO A 179 40.09 -15.11 -14.20
C PRO A 179 40.83 -15.21 -12.85
N ARG A 180 40.86 -16.41 -12.25
CA ARG A 180 41.60 -16.67 -11.00
C ARG A 180 43.10 -16.43 -11.11
N GLN A 181 43.71 -16.77 -12.25
CA GLN A 181 45.14 -16.54 -12.45
C GLN A 181 45.44 -15.05 -12.63
N ILE A 182 44.55 -14.32 -13.30
CA ILE A 182 44.70 -12.87 -13.52
C ILE A 182 44.48 -12.08 -12.22
N ALA A 183 43.65 -12.59 -11.31
CA ALA A 183 43.42 -11.98 -10.01
C ALA A 183 44.73 -11.80 -9.19
N GLU A 184 45.73 -12.65 -9.42
CA GLU A 184 47.03 -12.61 -8.73
C GLU A 184 48.07 -11.72 -9.42
N TYR A 185 47.74 -11.09 -10.56
CA TYR A 185 48.71 -10.34 -11.35
C TYR A 185 49.04 -8.99 -10.71
N GLY A 186 50.33 -8.63 -10.79
CA GLY A 186 50.79 -7.27 -10.52
C GLY A 186 50.41 -6.29 -11.64
N ASP A 187 50.62 -5.00 -11.40
CA ASP A 187 50.17 -3.90 -12.28
C ASP A 187 50.57 -4.08 -13.75
N GLU A 188 51.84 -4.38 -14.00
CA GLU A 188 52.37 -4.50 -15.36
C GLU A 188 51.76 -5.69 -16.12
N ASP A 189 51.60 -6.83 -15.46
CA ASP A 189 51.09 -8.04 -16.11
C ASP A 189 49.58 -7.94 -16.34
N LEU A 190 48.85 -7.33 -15.41
CA LEU A 190 47.44 -7.02 -15.58
C LEU A 190 47.22 -6.03 -16.73
N ALA A 191 48.02 -4.96 -16.81
CA ALA A 191 47.97 -4.01 -17.92
C ALA A 191 48.29 -4.65 -19.28
N LYS A 192 49.21 -5.62 -19.33
CA LYS A 192 49.50 -6.41 -20.55
C LYS A 192 48.29 -7.26 -20.96
N VAL A 193 47.65 -7.95 -20.03
CA VAL A 193 46.47 -8.78 -20.30
C VAL A 193 45.29 -7.94 -20.79
N ILE A 194 45.02 -6.81 -20.13
CA ILE A 194 44.02 -5.82 -20.56
C ILE A 194 44.26 -5.41 -22.02
N ARG A 195 45.50 -4.98 -22.32
CA ARG A 195 45.88 -4.50 -23.67
C ARG A 195 45.74 -5.61 -24.72
N HIS A 196 46.17 -6.82 -24.40
CA HIS A 196 46.04 -7.96 -25.31
C HIS A 196 44.57 -8.28 -25.62
N THR A 197 43.73 -8.29 -24.59
CA THR A 197 42.29 -8.56 -24.71
C THR A 197 41.59 -7.50 -25.55
N LEU A 198 41.88 -6.22 -25.31
CA LEU A 198 41.36 -5.10 -26.09
C LEU A 198 41.80 -5.17 -27.56
N ASN A 199 43.08 -5.44 -27.83
CA ASN A 199 43.60 -5.58 -29.19
C ASN A 199 42.97 -6.76 -29.95
N ARG A 200 42.55 -7.80 -29.22
CA ARG A 200 41.86 -8.93 -29.81
C ARG A 200 40.41 -8.58 -30.15
N LEU A 201 39.67 -7.97 -29.23
CA LEU A 201 38.29 -7.56 -29.46
C LEU A 201 38.19 -6.46 -30.53
N SER A 202 39.13 -5.53 -30.58
CA SER A 202 39.14 -4.44 -31.58
C SER A 202 39.29 -4.94 -33.02
N LYS A 203 39.87 -6.13 -33.25
CA LYS A 203 39.91 -6.76 -34.58
C LYS A 203 38.53 -7.17 -35.08
N ARG A 204 37.58 -7.42 -34.18
CA ARG A 204 36.23 -7.90 -34.51
C ARG A 204 35.17 -6.81 -34.36
N TYR A 205 35.37 -5.92 -33.39
CA TYR A 205 34.44 -4.84 -33.01
C TYR A 205 35.21 -3.50 -32.87
N PRO A 206 35.76 -2.95 -33.97
CA PRO A 206 36.67 -1.81 -33.91
C PRO A 206 35.99 -0.52 -33.44
N GLU A 207 34.72 -0.30 -33.78
CA GLU A 207 33.99 0.91 -33.39
C GLU A 207 33.44 0.82 -31.97
N GLU A 208 32.88 -0.33 -31.60
CA GLU A 208 32.29 -0.56 -30.29
C GLU A 208 33.35 -0.60 -29.18
N ILE A 209 34.55 -1.15 -29.46
CA ILE A 209 35.64 -1.16 -28.47
C ILE A 209 36.14 0.24 -28.15
N ARG A 210 36.07 1.21 -29.07
CA ARG A 210 36.42 2.59 -28.74
C ARG A 210 35.55 3.11 -27.61
N GLU A 211 34.27 2.78 -27.64
CA GLU A 211 33.26 3.24 -26.69
C GLU A 211 33.28 2.47 -25.36
N HIS A 212 33.47 1.15 -25.39
CA HIS A 212 33.22 0.27 -24.23
C HIS A 212 34.47 -0.27 -23.53
N GLN A 213 35.67 0.03 -24.04
CA GLN A 213 36.94 -0.51 -23.52
C GLN A 213 37.20 -0.25 -22.04
N ASP A 214 36.77 0.91 -21.50
CA ASP A 214 37.05 1.25 -20.10
C ASP A 214 36.21 0.41 -19.12
N ALA A 215 35.00 -0.02 -19.53
CA ALA A 215 34.22 -0.98 -18.74
C ALA A 215 34.92 -2.35 -18.66
N LEU A 216 35.58 -2.80 -19.74
CA LEU A 216 36.39 -4.00 -19.71
C LEU A 216 37.58 -3.86 -18.75
N ARG A 217 38.28 -2.71 -18.79
CA ARG A 217 39.38 -2.42 -17.85
C ARG A 217 38.90 -2.49 -16.41
N ALA A 218 37.79 -1.82 -16.12
CA ALA A 218 37.24 -1.78 -14.78
C ALA A 218 36.81 -3.16 -14.27
N LEU A 219 36.20 -4.01 -15.12
CA LEU A 219 35.88 -5.40 -14.76
C LEU A 219 37.13 -6.25 -14.49
N MET A 220 38.21 -6.05 -15.26
CA MET A 220 39.47 -6.77 -15.06
C MET A 220 40.18 -6.33 -13.77
N LEU A 221 40.08 -5.05 -13.42
CA LEU A 221 40.56 -4.52 -12.15
C LEU A 221 39.74 -5.02 -10.96
N LEU A 222 38.42 -5.06 -11.08
CA LEU A 222 37.51 -5.57 -10.05
C LEU A 222 37.85 -7.01 -9.64
N ASN A 223 38.31 -7.83 -10.59
CA ASN A 223 38.74 -9.22 -10.39
C ASN A 223 40.08 -9.37 -9.62
N SER A 224 40.82 -8.29 -9.36
CA SER A 224 42.10 -8.33 -8.66
C SER A 224 41.95 -8.77 -7.19
N ASN A 225 42.88 -9.62 -6.70
CA ASN A 225 43.01 -9.93 -5.26
C ASN A 225 43.64 -8.77 -4.47
N ASP A 226 44.30 -7.84 -5.17
CA ASP A 226 44.77 -6.59 -4.60
C ASP A 226 43.59 -5.63 -4.41
N LEU A 227 43.35 -5.23 -3.15
CA LEU A 227 42.21 -4.43 -2.75
C LEU A 227 42.21 -3.04 -3.38
N GLU A 228 43.38 -2.43 -3.58
CA GLU A 228 43.49 -1.10 -4.19
C GLU A 228 43.06 -1.14 -5.65
N ARG A 229 43.58 -2.11 -6.42
CA ARG A 229 43.17 -2.30 -7.82
C ARG A 229 41.68 -2.60 -7.95
N SER A 230 41.15 -3.49 -7.11
CA SER A 230 39.73 -3.84 -7.12
C SER A 230 38.86 -2.61 -6.83
N ASN A 231 39.28 -1.76 -5.89
CA ASN A 231 38.60 -0.50 -5.57
C ASN A 231 38.64 0.51 -6.72
N VAL A 232 39.72 0.59 -7.51
CA VAL A 232 39.76 1.43 -8.73
C VAL A 232 38.74 0.96 -9.75
N GLY A 233 38.69 -0.35 -10.01
CA GLY A 233 37.71 -0.95 -10.92
C GLY A 233 36.27 -0.72 -10.45
N TYR A 234 36.00 -0.96 -9.17
CA TYR A 234 34.69 -0.75 -8.56
C TYR A 234 34.26 0.72 -8.61
N SER A 235 35.14 1.66 -8.25
CA SER A 235 34.85 3.10 -8.29
C SER A 235 34.49 3.58 -9.69
N TRP A 236 35.24 3.16 -10.72
CA TRP A 236 34.91 3.53 -12.10
C TRP A 236 33.56 2.94 -12.55
N LEU A 237 33.26 1.69 -12.16
CA LEU A 237 31.96 1.06 -12.44
C LEU A 237 30.79 1.73 -11.71
N GLN A 238 31.04 2.52 -10.67
CA GLN A 238 30.05 3.37 -10.02
C GLN A 238 29.95 4.77 -10.64
N GLY A 239 30.67 5.05 -11.73
CA GLY A 239 30.72 6.38 -12.35
C GLY A 239 31.60 7.38 -11.63
N MET A 240 32.42 6.94 -10.66
CA MET A 240 33.29 7.84 -9.89
C MET A 240 34.58 8.16 -10.64
N PRO A 241 35.17 9.36 -10.41
CA PRO A 241 36.45 9.72 -11.00
C PRO A 241 37.58 8.88 -10.44
N ILE A 242 38.41 8.32 -11.32
CA ILE A 242 39.68 7.70 -10.97
C ILE A 242 40.83 8.72 -11.04
N ASP A 243 41.89 8.47 -10.28
CA ASP A 243 43.04 9.36 -10.23
C ASP A 243 43.83 9.36 -11.55
N GLN A 244 44.73 10.33 -11.72
CA GLN A 244 45.52 10.43 -12.94
C GLN A 244 46.57 9.31 -13.06
N THR A 245 47.04 8.77 -11.93
CA THR A 245 48.09 7.75 -11.87
C THR A 245 47.56 6.40 -12.37
N ASP A 246 46.48 5.92 -11.78
CA ASP A 246 45.79 4.68 -12.12
C ASP A 246 45.22 4.74 -13.53
N ARG A 247 44.71 5.92 -13.94
CA ARG A 247 44.27 6.15 -15.31
C ARG A 247 45.39 5.92 -16.32
N GLN A 248 46.59 6.44 -16.07
CA GLN A 248 47.74 6.23 -16.94
C GLN A 248 48.26 4.79 -16.88
N LEU A 249 48.28 4.20 -15.68
CA LEU A 249 48.79 2.85 -15.43
C LEU A 249 47.95 1.78 -16.17
N PHE A 250 46.62 1.83 -16.02
CA PHE A 250 45.70 0.86 -16.63
C PHE A 250 45.13 1.32 -17.98
N GLY A 251 45.42 2.57 -18.38
CA GLY A 251 45.13 3.10 -19.71
C GLY A 251 43.67 3.48 -19.95
N PHE A 252 42.97 3.98 -18.92
CA PHE A 252 41.60 4.48 -19.05
C PHE A 252 41.55 5.73 -19.93
N LEU A 253 40.60 5.76 -20.87
CA LEU A 253 40.38 6.91 -21.72
C LEU A 253 39.64 8.03 -21.02
N TRP A 254 38.69 7.69 -20.15
CA TRP A 254 37.90 8.69 -19.42
C TRP A 254 38.13 8.58 -17.92
N PRO A 255 38.28 9.71 -17.21
CA PRO A 255 38.42 9.70 -15.75
C PRO A 255 37.13 9.25 -15.07
N GLN A 256 35.97 9.54 -15.66
CA GLN A 256 34.64 9.08 -15.24
C GLN A 256 33.70 9.05 -16.45
N ARG A 257 32.58 8.34 -16.35
CA ARG A 257 31.49 8.36 -17.35
C ARG A 257 30.13 8.38 -16.66
N GLU A 258 29.14 8.92 -17.36
CA GLU A 258 27.74 8.91 -16.93
C GLU A 258 27.21 7.49 -16.75
N ALA A 259 26.30 7.29 -15.79
CA ALA A 259 25.83 5.97 -15.42
C ALA A 259 25.18 5.21 -16.61
N SER A 260 24.38 5.90 -17.42
CA SER A 260 23.75 5.33 -18.62
C SER A 260 24.75 4.81 -19.66
N GLU A 261 25.92 5.44 -19.79
CA GLU A 261 26.99 5.03 -20.70
C GLU A 261 27.76 3.80 -20.17
N ILE A 262 27.90 3.69 -18.85
CA ILE A 262 28.49 2.52 -18.21
C ILE A 262 27.54 1.33 -18.33
N VAL A 263 26.24 1.51 -18.06
CA VAL A 263 25.20 0.47 -18.27
C VAL A 263 25.21 -0.02 -19.71
N LYS A 264 25.25 0.90 -20.68
CA LYS A 264 25.38 0.57 -22.11
C LYS A 264 26.62 -0.29 -22.37
N SER A 265 27.76 0.07 -21.79
CA SER A 265 29.02 -0.65 -21.96
C SER A 265 29.01 -2.05 -21.34
N LEU A 266 28.48 -2.19 -20.13
CA LEU A 266 28.32 -3.49 -19.46
C LEU A 266 27.36 -4.39 -20.23
N SER A 267 26.21 -3.84 -20.64
CA SER A 267 25.23 -4.57 -21.44
C SER A 267 25.82 -5.04 -22.77
N TRP A 268 26.62 -4.20 -23.45
CA TRP A 268 27.32 -4.59 -24.66
C TRP A 268 28.30 -5.76 -24.42
N LEU A 269 29.16 -5.67 -23.40
CA LEU A 269 30.12 -6.73 -23.06
C LEU A 269 29.42 -8.06 -22.78
N MET A 270 28.34 -8.04 -22.00
CA MET A 270 27.53 -9.23 -21.68
C MET A 270 26.89 -9.83 -22.95
N SER A 271 26.39 -8.97 -23.83
CA SER A 271 25.72 -9.35 -25.08
C SER A 271 26.61 -10.08 -26.08
N LEU A 272 27.94 -9.95 -25.97
CA LEU A 272 28.88 -10.66 -26.85
C LEU A 272 28.75 -12.18 -26.73
N TYR A 273 28.31 -12.67 -25.56
CA TYR A 273 28.24 -14.10 -25.29
C TYR A 273 26.81 -14.62 -25.14
N ARG A 274 25.99 -13.97 -24.30
CA ARG A 274 24.66 -14.44 -23.89
C ARG A 274 23.66 -13.29 -23.81
N PRO A 275 22.35 -13.52 -24.03
CA PRO A 275 21.33 -12.53 -23.75
C PRO A 275 21.20 -12.27 -22.24
N THR A 276 20.64 -11.12 -21.87
CA THR A 276 20.43 -10.72 -20.47
C THR A 276 18.95 -10.59 -20.17
N LEU A 277 18.50 -11.12 -19.03
CA LEU A 277 17.23 -10.73 -18.43
C LEU A 277 17.49 -9.64 -17.39
N LEU A 278 16.88 -8.47 -17.60
CA LEU A 278 16.97 -7.32 -16.71
C LEU A 278 15.63 -7.12 -15.99
N ALA A 279 15.61 -7.42 -14.69
CA ALA A 279 14.42 -7.38 -13.85
C ALA A 279 14.43 -6.15 -12.93
N PHE A 280 13.27 -5.50 -12.81
CA PHE A 280 13.00 -4.38 -11.90
C PHE A 280 11.91 -4.78 -10.90
N ASP A 281 12.10 -4.44 -9.63
CA ASP A 281 11.14 -4.69 -8.55
C ASP A 281 11.09 -3.50 -7.57
N GLN A 282 10.10 -3.51 -6.68
CA GLN A 282 9.94 -2.55 -5.58
C GLN A 282 9.77 -1.08 -6.00
N LEU A 283 9.24 -0.82 -7.20
CA LEU A 283 8.94 0.54 -7.65
C LEU A 283 7.77 1.18 -6.89
N ASP A 284 6.92 0.37 -6.27
CA ASP A 284 5.62 0.79 -5.75
C ASP A 284 5.70 1.81 -4.61
N ALA A 285 6.73 1.72 -3.75
CA ALA A 285 6.91 2.60 -2.60
C ALA A 285 7.02 4.08 -3.01
N ILE A 286 7.86 4.40 -4.02
CA ILE A 286 8.04 5.79 -4.47
C ILE A 286 6.79 6.32 -5.20
N VAL A 287 6.02 5.46 -5.84
CA VAL A 287 4.84 5.84 -6.60
C VAL A 287 3.62 6.05 -5.68
N ALA A 288 3.40 5.17 -4.71
CA ALA A 288 2.37 5.34 -3.68
C ALA A 288 2.58 6.66 -2.91
N GLN A 289 3.83 6.97 -2.59
CA GLN A 289 4.20 8.19 -1.89
C GLN A 289 3.91 9.49 -2.66
N HIS A 290 4.05 9.46 -3.99
CA HIS A 290 3.68 10.59 -4.84
C HIS A 290 2.16 10.83 -4.84
N HIS A 291 1.35 9.77 -4.84
CA HIS A 291 -0.10 9.86 -4.78
C HIS A 291 -0.62 10.44 -3.46
N LEU A 292 0.02 10.09 -2.34
CA LEU A 292 -0.28 10.65 -1.03
C LEU A 292 0.02 12.15 -0.95
N THR A 293 1.08 12.59 -1.62
CA THR A 293 1.45 14.00 -1.66
C THR A 293 0.71 14.79 -2.75
N ALA A 294 0.28 14.16 -3.84
CA ALA A 294 -0.54 14.75 -4.90
C ALA A 294 -2.03 14.92 -4.53
N GLY A 295 -2.46 14.39 -3.37
CA GLY A 295 -3.79 14.62 -2.80
C GLY A 295 -4.02 16.03 -2.24
N ALA A 296 -3.02 16.92 -2.31
CA ALA A 296 -3.15 18.34 -1.99
C ALA A 296 -3.61 19.15 -3.21
N GLU A 297 -4.48 20.15 -3.02
CA GLU A 297 -5.06 20.94 -4.10
C GLU A 297 -4.02 21.54 -5.07
N PRO A 298 -4.29 21.59 -6.41
CA PRO A 298 -3.35 22.10 -7.42
C PRO A 298 -3.03 23.61 -7.33
N THR A 299 -3.70 24.33 -6.42
CA THR A 299 -3.53 25.77 -6.14
C THR A 299 -2.43 26.03 -5.13
N THR A 300 -2.02 25.03 -4.36
CA THR A 300 -0.87 25.12 -3.48
C THR A 300 0.39 25.04 -4.33
N PRO A 301 1.35 25.99 -4.24
CA PRO A 301 2.63 25.81 -4.89
C PRO A 301 3.21 24.49 -4.41
N MET A 302 3.60 23.64 -5.37
CA MET A 302 4.16 22.32 -5.06
C MET A 302 5.16 22.46 -3.93
N THR A 303 4.95 21.70 -2.87
CA THR A 303 5.97 21.63 -1.82
C THR A 303 7.25 21.12 -2.45
N ALA A 304 8.41 21.49 -1.89
CA ALA A 304 9.68 20.98 -2.39
C ALA A 304 9.69 19.44 -2.44
N GLU A 305 9.00 18.78 -1.49
CA GLU A 305 8.82 17.33 -1.44
C GLU A 305 8.02 16.80 -2.64
N GLN A 306 6.88 17.42 -2.99
CA GLN A 306 6.08 17.06 -4.17
C GLN A 306 6.88 17.25 -5.47
N GLY A 307 7.60 18.37 -5.59
CA GLY A 307 8.43 18.67 -6.75
C GLY A 307 9.56 17.65 -6.95
N ALA A 308 10.25 17.29 -5.88
CA ALA A 308 11.27 16.25 -5.90
C ALA A 308 10.69 14.88 -6.27
N SER A 309 9.58 14.48 -5.64
CA SER A 309 8.92 13.20 -5.91
C SER A 309 8.44 13.10 -7.37
N GLN A 310 7.85 14.16 -7.92
CA GLN A 310 7.43 14.20 -9.32
C GLN A 310 8.62 14.10 -10.28
N ALA A 311 9.68 14.87 -10.06
CA ALA A 311 10.88 14.83 -10.89
C ALA A 311 11.54 13.45 -10.89
N ILE A 312 11.51 12.74 -9.75
CA ILE A 312 11.99 11.35 -9.66
C ILE A 312 11.12 10.42 -10.51
N ILE A 313 9.78 10.52 -10.42
CA ILE A 313 8.87 9.68 -11.22
C ILE A 313 9.00 9.95 -12.72
N GLU A 314 9.09 11.22 -13.13
CA GLU A 314 9.34 11.60 -14.53
C GLU A 314 10.69 11.04 -15.02
N GLY A 315 11.75 11.17 -14.21
CA GLY A 315 13.06 10.60 -14.52
C GLY A 315 13.06 9.07 -14.62
N ILE A 316 12.26 8.38 -13.80
CA ILE A 316 12.06 6.92 -13.87
C ILE A 316 11.30 6.54 -15.14
N ALA A 317 10.21 7.24 -15.45
CA ALA A 317 9.43 7.00 -16.66
C ALA A 317 10.33 7.19 -17.89
N ASP A 318 11.01 8.32 -18.02
CA ASP A 318 11.96 8.59 -19.10
C ASP A 318 13.07 7.53 -19.18
N GLY A 319 13.58 7.10 -18.02
CA GLY A 319 14.55 6.03 -17.89
C GLY A 319 14.08 4.70 -18.48
N PHE A 320 12.89 4.23 -18.09
CA PHE A 320 12.27 3.02 -18.64
C PHE A 320 12.00 3.14 -20.14
N MET A 321 11.65 4.33 -20.61
CA MET A 321 11.42 4.57 -22.03
C MET A 321 12.74 4.55 -22.83
N ALA A 322 13.82 5.09 -22.27
CA ALA A 322 15.13 5.11 -22.90
C ALA A 322 15.87 3.76 -22.81
N ILE A 323 15.58 2.92 -21.81
CA ILE A 323 16.42 1.74 -21.53
C ILE A 323 16.52 0.76 -22.69
N ARG A 324 15.42 0.58 -23.43
CA ARG A 324 15.35 -0.32 -24.59
C ARG A 324 16.34 0.04 -25.69
N ASP A 325 16.69 1.32 -25.85
CA ASP A 325 17.66 1.79 -26.87
C ASP A 325 19.11 1.79 -26.35
N ARG A 326 19.30 1.65 -25.04
CA ARG A 326 20.62 1.70 -24.38
C ARG A 326 21.23 0.32 -24.13
N VAL A 327 20.41 -0.72 -23.98
CA VAL A 327 20.88 -2.08 -23.68
C VAL A 327 21.00 -2.94 -24.96
N TYR A 328 21.75 -4.05 -24.87
CA TYR A 328 22.02 -4.97 -25.98
C TYR A 328 21.60 -6.40 -25.65
N ARG A 329 20.77 -7.00 -26.52
CA ARG A 329 20.27 -8.39 -26.37
C ARG A 329 19.63 -8.62 -24.99
N THR A 330 18.81 -7.67 -24.54
CA THR A 330 18.23 -7.67 -23.20
C THR A 330 16.70 -7.78 -23.25
N LEU A 331 16.15 -8.67 -22.44
CA LEU A 331 14.72 -8.71 -22.09
C LEU A 331 14.51 -7.94 -20.79
N THR A 332 13.74 -6.86 -20.83
CA THR A 332 13.39 -6.08 -19.64
C THR A 332 12.08 -6.60 -19.05
N VAL A 333 12.07 -6.86 -17.74
CA VAL A 333 10.89 -7.28 -16.97
C VAL A 333 10.67 -6.29 -15.82
N LEU A 334 9.50 -5.68 -15.74
CA LEU A 334 9.11 -4.76 -14.67
C LEU A 334 8.01 -5.40 -13.81
N ALA A 335 8.27 -5.58 -12.52
CA ALA A 335 7.27 -6.03 -11.55
C ALA A 335 6.80 -4.85 -10.68
N CYS A 336 5.49 -4.56 -10.68
CA CYS A 336 4.90 -3.46 -9.91
C CYS A 336 3.41 -3.68 -9.60
N LEU A 337 2.78 -2.78 -8.86
CA LEU A 337 1.33 -2.65 -8.75
C LEU A 337 0.74 -2.12 -10.06
N GLU A 338 -0.53 -2.45 -10.31
CA GLU A 338 -1.25 -1.97 -11.50
C GLU A 338 -1.38 -0.44 -11.53
N ALA A 339 -1.65 0.17 -10.36
CA ALA A 339 -1.67 1.62 -10.21
C ALA A 339 -0.32 2.25 -10.56
N SER A 340 0.80 1.67 -10.10
CA SER A 340 2.15 2.17 -10.38
C SER A 340 2.47 2.18 -11.87
N TRP A 341 2.04 1.13 -12.58
CA TRP A 341 2.20 1.07 -14.04
C TRP A 341 1.41 2.18 -14.74
N GLU A 342 0.16 2.42 -14.33
CA GLU A 342 -0.69 3.42 -14.96
C GLU A 342 -0.11 4.84 -14.79
N ILE A 343 0.51 5.13 -13.66
CA ILE A 343 1.17 6.40 -13.39
C ILE A 343 2.40 6.60 -14.28
N LEU A 344 3.26 5.58 -14.39
CA LEU A 344 4.38 5.61 -15.33
C LEU A 344 3.91 5.80 -16.78
N ARG A 345 2.78 5.19 -17.15
CA ARG A 345 2.19 5.31 -18.48
C ARG A 345 1.74 6.74 -18.77
N GLN A 346 1.04 7.36 -17.81
CA GLN A 346 0.52 8.74 -17.92
C GLN A 346 1.63 9.80 -17.91
N GLY A 347 2.70 9.58 -17.14
CA GLY A 347 3.86 10.48 -17.06
C GLY A 347 4.77 10.47 -18.30
N SER A 348 4.47 9.66 -19.32
CA SER A 348 5.30 9.49 -20.52
C SER A 348 4.57 9.85 -21.82
N LEU A 349 5.31 10.23 -22.86
CA LEU A 349 4.75 10.47 -24.19
C LEU A 349 4.16 9.17 -24.77
N ALA A 350 3.02 9.24 -25.47
CA ALA A 350 2.30 8.06 -25.98
C ALA A 350 3.18 7.10 -26.83
N SER A 351 4.11 7.62 -27.63
CA SER A 351 5.05 6.81 -28.43
C SER A 351 6.09 6.04 -27.60
N ALA A 352 6.23 6.38 -26.32
CA ALA A 352 7.14 5.74 -25.38
C ALA A 352 6.51 4.47 -24.78
N THR A 353 5.21 4.52 -24.48
CA THR A 353 4.46 3.38 -23.91
C THR A 353 4.40 2.15 -24.81
N ASP A 354 4.51 2.33 -26.14
CA ASP A 354 4.61 1.25 -27.14
C ASP A 354 5.88 0.37 -27.02
N ARG A 355 6.78 0.67 -26.07
CA ARG A 355 8.01 -0.08 -25.82
C ARG A 355 7.84 -1.24 -24.83
N PHE A 356 6.69 -1.30 -24.17
CA PHE A 356 6.29 -2.39 -23.27
C PHE A 356 5.04 -3.08 -23.79
N ASP A 357 4.90 -4.36 -23.48
CA ASP A 357 3.69 -5.12 -23.75
C ASP A 357 2.60 -4.83 -22.71
N SER A 358 1.39 -5.30 -22.97
CA SER A 358 0.28 -5.19 -22.03
C SER A 358 0.61 -5.88 -20.70
N PRO A 359 0.23 -5.30 -19.54
CA PRO A 359 0.55 -5.89 -18.25
C PRO A 359 -0.03 -7.29 -18.06
N HIS A 360 0.78 -8.20 -17.52
CA HIS A 360 0.37 -9.52 -17.09
C HIS A 360 0.10 -9.53 -15.58
N THR A 361 -1.16 -9.69 -15.18
CA THR A 361 -1.54 -9.72 -13.77
C THR A 361 -1.30 -11.10 -13.15
N LEU A 362 -0.53 -11.16 -12.05
CA LEU A 362 -0.36 -12.36 -11.23
C LEU A 362 -1.67 -12.66 -10.49
N ALA A 363 -2.27 -13.80 -10.83
CA ALA A 363 -3.50 -14.28 -10.20
C ALA A 363 -3.27 -14.85 -8.77
N PRO A 364 -4.30 -14.87 -7.90
CA PRO A 364 -4.24 -15.57 -6.61
C PRO A 364 -3.94 -17.07 -6.76
N ILE A 365 -3.64 -17.74 -5.64
CA ILE A 365 -3.56 -19.21 -5.61
C ILE A 365 -4.90 -19.73 -6.13
N ASN A 366 -4.89 -20.59 -7.15
CA ASN A 366 -6.10 -21.03 -7.84
C ASN A 366 -6.46 -22.51 -7.60
N ASN A 367 -5.66 -23.21 -6.79
CA ASN A 367 -5.83 -24.62 -6.47
C ASN A 367 -5.28 -24.95 -5.07
N ALA A 368 -6.04 -25.74 -4.32
CA ALA A 368 -5.68 -26.26 -3.00
C ALA A 368 -4.36 -27.03 -3.00
N THR A 369 -4.08 -27.80 -4.05
CA THR A 369 -2.80 -28.54 -4.17
C THR A 369 -1.61 -27.59 -4.20
N LEU A 370 -1.76 -26.44 -4.86
CA LEU A 370 -0.70 -25.43 -4.93
C LEU A 370 -0.47 -24.77 -3.56
N ALA A 371 -1.55 -24.47 -2.82
CA ALA A 371 -1.46 -23.96 -1.45
C ALA A 371 -0.76 -24.96 -0.50
N GLU A 372 -1.09 -26.25 -0.60
CA GLU A 372 -0.46 -27.32 0.18
C GLU A 372 1.03 -27.45 -0.14
N GLU A 373 1.41 -27.38 -1.42
CA GLU A 373 2.80 -27.46 -1.86
C GLU A 373 3.64 -26.29 -1.32
N ILE A 374 3.11 -25.05 -1.35
CA ILE A 374 3.77 -23.83 -0.82
C ILE A 374 4.16 -24.02 0.65
N VAL A 375 3.29 -24.63 1.45
CA VAL A 375 3.49 -24.84 2.89
C VAL A 375 4.36 -26.07 3.16
N THR A 376 4.13 -27.16 2.44
CA THR A 376 4.86 -28.42 2.59
C THR A 376 6.35 -28.28 2.33
N LEU A 377 6.74 -27.50 1.30
CA LEU A 377 8.16 -27.27 1.00
C LEU A 377 8.90 -26.59 2.16
N ARG A 378 8.25 -25.64 2.84
CA ARG A 378 8.81 -24.93 4.01
C ARG A 378 8.98 -25.85 5.22
N LEU A 379 7.98 -26.68 5.47
CA LEU A 379 8.01 -27.67 6.54
C LEU A 379 9.06 -28.74 6.31
N ALA A 380 9.14 -29.28 5.08
CA ALA A 380 10.05 -30.36 4.74
C ALA A 380 11.53 -29.99 4.96
N GLU A 381 11.91 -28.76 4.64
CA GLU A 381 13.28 -28.28 4.83
C GLU A 381 13.65 -28.20 6.32
N ALA A 382 12.83 -27.53 7.12
CA ALA A 382 13.04 -27.40 8.56
C ALA A 382 13.05 -28.76 9.27
N TYR A 383 12.15 -29.67 8.89
CA TYR A 383 12.07 -31.00 9.50
C TYR A 383 13.25 -31.89 9.11
N ARG A 384 13.73 -31.80 7.86
CA ARG A 384 14.94 -32.52 7.44
C ARG A 384 16.16 -32.03 8.21
N ALA A 385 16.33 -30.72 8.38
CA ALA A 385 17.43 -30.14 9.14
C ALA A 385 17.44 -30.57 10.62
N GLN A 386 16.26 -30.81 11.20
CA GLN A 386 16.11 -31.29 12.59
C GLN A 386 16.05 -32.82 12.71
N GLY A 387 16.15 -33.57 11.60
CA GLY A 387 15.99 -35.03 11.58
C GLY A 387 14.61 -35.50 12.03
N PHE A 388 13.58 -34.65 11.95
CA PHE A 388 12.21 -34.96 12.34
C PHE A 388 11.45 -35.54 11.14
N THR A 389 10.73 -36.64 11.37
CA THR A 389 9.83 -37.23 10.35
C THR A 389 8.39 -36.88 10.71
N PRO A 390 7.71 -36.02 9.94
CA PRO A 390 6.33 -35.65 10.23
C PRO A 390 5.36 -36.81 9.90
N PRO A 391 4.18 -36.87 10.54
CA PRO A 391 3.14 -37.86 10.22
C PRO A 391 2.64 -37.80 8.77
N TYR A 392 2.60 -36.61 8.18
CA TYR A 392 2.26 -36.34 6.78
C TYR A 392 2.96 -35.04 6.35
N ALA A 393 3.03 -34.79 5.03
CA ALA A 393 3.95 -33.78 4.47
C ALA A 393 3.65 -32.35 4.93
N SER A 394 2.37 -31.99 5.08
CA SER A 394 1.91 -30.67 5.51
C SER A 394 1.76 -30.51 7.03
N TRP A 395 2.16 -31.48 7.86
CA TRP A 395 1.97 -31.42 9.31
C TRP A 395 2.65 -30.17 9.92
N PRO A 396 1.98 -29.37 10.78
CA PRO A 396 0.72 -29.67 11.48
C PRO A 396 -0.58 -29.24 10.76
N PHE A 397 -0.54 -28.81 9.51
CA PHE A 397 -1.73 -28.36 8.75
C PHE A 397 -2.39 -29.51 8.03
N GLN A 398 -3.60 -29.91 8.41
CA GLN A 398 -4.25 -31.03 7.71
C GLN A 398 -4.51 -30.69 6.23
N PRO A 399 -4.38 -31.64 5.29
CA PRO A 399 -4.53 -31.37 3.85
C PRO A 399 -5.84 -30.66 3.46
N GLN A 400 -6.93 -30.91 4.20
CA GLN A 400 -8.23 -30.27 4.00
C GLN A 400 -8.22 -28.74 4.21
N VAL A 401 -7.28 -28.22 5.01
CA VAL A 401 -7.12 -26.77 5.29
C VAL A 401 -6.84 -25.99 4.00
N PHE A 402 -6.16 -26.61 3.04
CA PHE A 402 -5.76 -25.94 1.81
C PHE A 402 -6.91 -25.79 0.80
N ALA A 403 -8.03 -26.50 0.98
CA ALA A 403 -9.22 -26.32 0.14
C ALA A 403 -9.82 -24.92 0.29
N CYS A 404 -9.84 -24.38 1.51
CA CYS A 404 -10.31 -23.02 1.81
C CYS A 404 -9.25 -21.95 1.47
N ALA A 405 -7.98 -22.34 1.26
CA ALA A 405 -6.88 -21.44 0.95
C ALA A 405 -6.74 -21.11 -0.56
N ALA A 406 -7.52 -21.77 -1.43
CA ALA A 406 -7.44 -21.66 -2.89
C ALA A 406 -7.99 -20.34 -3.48
N THR A 407 -8.21 -19.32 -2.65
CA THR A 407 -8.55 -17.94 -3.03
C THR A 407 -7.59 -16.92 -2.42
N LEU A 408 -6.68 -17.37 -1.56
CA LEU A 408 -5.76 -16.49 -0.83
C LEU A 408 -4.57 -16.09 -1.69
N LEU A 409 -3.99 -14.94 -1.36
CA LEU A 409 -2.65 -14.57 -1.82
C LEU A 409 -1.60 -15.40 -1.06
N PRO A 410 -0.44 -15.70 -1.67
CA PRO A 410 0.65 -16.43 -1.00
C PRO A 410 1.11 -15.82 0.33
N ARG A 411 1.20 -14.48 0.43
CA ARG A 411 1.56 -13.78 1.68
C ARG A 411 0.59 -14.10 2.81
N GLU A 412 -0.70 -14.09 2.49
CA GLU A 412 -1.79 -14.29 3.44
C GLU A 412 -1.84 -15.75 3.94
N LEU A 413 -1.59 -16.72 3.06
CA LEU A 413 -1.45 -18.13 3.45
C LEU A 413 -0.29 -18.32 4.45
N LEU A 414 0.87 -17.71 4.19
CA LEU A 414 2.04 -17.81 5.07
C LEU A 414 1.83 -17.12 6.41
N LYS A 415 1.17 -15.95 6.43
CA LYS A 415 0.80 -15.24 7.66
C LYS A 415 -0.03 -16.14 8.58
N ARG A 416 -1.08 -16.78 8.06
CA ARG A 416 -1.90 -17.73 8.84
C ARG A 416 -1.12 -18.94 9.34
N CYS A 417 -0.17 -19.45 8.54
CA CYS A 417 0.71 -20.54 8.97
C CYS A 417 1.63 -20.12 10.13
N GLU A 418 2.17 -18.90 10.06
CA GLU A 418 3.03 -18.34 11.09
C GLU A 418 2.28 -18.08 12.40
N GLU A 419 1.08 -17.52 12.33
CA GLU A 419 0.20 -17.32 13.48
C GLU A 419 -0.06 -18.65 14.23
N HIS A 420 -0.36 -19.72 13.48
CA HIS A 420 -0.53 -21.06 14.05
C HIS A 420 0.76 -21.60 14.69
N ARG A 421 1.91 -21.39 14.02
CA ARG A 421 3.23 -21.79 14.54
C ARG A 421 3.52 -21.11 15.89
N VAL A 422 3.34 -19.79 15.98
CA VAL A 422 3.54 -19.00 17.20
C VAL A 422 2.67 -19.51 18.34
N GLN A 423 1.41 -19.86 18.07
CA GLN A 423 0.50 -20.39 19.08
C GLN A 423 0.91 -21.77 19.61
N CYS A 424 1.35 -22.67 18.73
CA CYS A 424 1.87 -23.97 19.14
C CYS A 424 3.08 -23.82 20.06
N LEU A 425 3.97 -22.86 19.76
CA LEU A 425 5.14 -22.55 20.59
C LEU A 425 4.75 -21.95 21.94
N LYS A 426 3.82 -20.98 21.98
CA LYS A 426 3.30 -20.40 23.24
C LYS A 426 2.67 -21.45 24.15
N LYS A 427 1.94 -22.42 23.58
CA LYS A 427 1.28 -23.50 24.33
C LYS A 427 2.24 -24.64 24.73
N GLY A 428 3.48 -24.63 24.24
CA GLY A 428 4.46 -25.71 24.46
C GLY A 428 4.02 -27.06 23.87
N LYS A 429 3.02 -27.08 22.96
CA LYS A 429 2.47 -28.29 22.35
C LYS A 429 2.03 -27.99 20.91
N VAL A 430 2.41 -28.86 19.97
CA VAL A 430 1.93 -28.78 18.58
C VAL A 430 0.49 -29.28 18.47
N ILE A 431 -0.37 -28.45 17.89
CA ILE A 431 -1.79 -28.73 17.64
C ILE A 431 -1.97 -28.80 16.12
N GLU A 432 -2.70 -29.81 15.62
CA GLU A 432 -3.02 -29.88 14.20
C GLU A 432 -4.11 -28.87 13.83
N LEU A 433 -3.87 -28.10 12.77
CA LEU A 433 -4.83 -27.13 12.25
C LEU A 433 -5.76 -27.84 11.26
N THR A 434 -7.06 -27.61 11.39
CA THR A 434 -8.11 -28.22 10.55
C THR A 434 -8.85 -27.21 9.69
N ASP A 435 -8.73 -25.91 9.97
CA ASP A 435 -9.25 -24.80 9.18
C ASP A 435 -8.48 -23.49 9.46
N PHE A 436 -8.43 -22.58 8.48
CA PHE A 436 -7.84 -21.25 8.58
C PHE A 436 -8.83 -20.16 9.11
N GLU A 437 -10.14 -20.45 9.22
CA GLU A 437 -11.19 -19.47 9.62
C GLU A 437 -11.29 -19.18 11.13
N SER A 438 -10.50 -19.82 11.99
CA SER A 438 -10.57 -19.57 13.44
C SER A 438 -9.47 -18.59 13.87
N PRO A 439 -9.75 -17.31 14.16
CA PRO A 439 -8.81 -16.46 14.87
C PRO A 439 -8.71 -16.96 16.32
N PRO A 440 -7.55 -17.40 16.79
CA PRO A 440 -7.41 -17.78 18.19
C PRO A 440 -7.18 -16.47 18.94
N ASN A 441 -8.11 -16.19 19.86
CA ASN A 441 -8.19 -15.06 20.78
C ASN A 441 -6.94 -14.16 20.85
N SER A 442 -7.23 -12.87 20.70
CA SER A 442 -6.50 -11.72 21.21
C SER A 442 -5.59 -12.04 22.41
N PHE A 443 -4.39 -11.45 22.37
CA PHE A 443 -3.39 -11.46 23.41
C PHE A 443 -4.00 -11.34 24.82
N GLU A 444 -4.15 -12.47 25.51
CA GLU A 444 -4.25 -12.46 26.96
C GLU A 444 -2.89 -12.09 27.54
N ASN A 445 -2.88 -11.05 28.38
CA ASN A 445 -1.76 -10.63 29.20
C ASN A 445 -1.12 -11.83 29.90
N SER A 446 0.15 -12.11 29.60
CA SER A 446 0.94 -13.08 30.35
C SER A 446 1.49 -12.44 31.62
N ASP A 447 0.63 -12.11 32.58
CA ASP A 447 1.00 -12.04 33.98
C ASP A 447 0.94 -13.47 34.54
N ASN A 448 2.01 -14.23 34.35
CA ASN A 448 2.51 -15.30 35.23
C ASN A 448 3.38 -16.30 34.46
N LEU A 449 4.70 -16.06 34.49
CA LEU A 449 5.74 -17.10 34.49
C LEU A 449 6.97 -16.47 35.14
N SER A 450 6.93 -16.39 36.47
CA SER A 450 8.12 -16.09 37.27
C SER A 450 9.05 -17.30 37.26
N THR A 451 10.01 -17.29 36.36
CA THR A 451 11.28 -18.00 36.51
C THR A 451 12.38 -17.02 36.12
N GLU A 452 13.25 -16.67 37.07
CA GLU A 452 14.43 -15.82 36.83
C GLU A 452 15.27 -16.45 35.72
N SER A 453 15.20 -15.89 34.51
CA SER A 453 15.75 -16.49 33.28
C SER A 453 17.27 -16.32 33.11
N GLY A 454 17.97 -15.74 34.09
CA GLY A 454 19.41 -15.48 34.02
C GLY A 454 19.84 -14.59 32.86
N LEU A 455 18.89 -13.99 32.13
CA LEU A 455 19.13 -13.15 30.95
C LEU A 455 19.85 -11.86 31.31
N ASP A 456 19.54 -11.26 32.46
CA ASP A 456 20.26 -10.07 32.97
C ASP A 456 21.74 -10.39 33.21
N GLN A 457 22.03 -11.52 33.86
CA GLN A 457 23.41 -11.98 34.10
C GLN A 457 24.13 -12.30 32.78
N SER A 458 23.43 -12.93 31.84
CA SER A 458 23.97 -13.26 30.52
C SER A 458 24.24 -12.00 29.69
N TYR A 459 23.33 -11.02 29.73
CA TYR A 459 23.49 -9.71 29.08
C TYR A 459 24.71 -8.96 29.64
N GLU A 460 24.82 -8.87 30.96
CA GLU A 460 25.97 -8.24 31.61
C GLU A 460 27.29 -8.95 31.30
N GLU A 461 27.27 -10.28 31.27
CA GLU A 461 28.45 -11.08 30.96
C GLU A 461 28.90 -10.88 29.50
N PHE A 462 27.97 -10.88 28.54
CA PHE A 462 28.32 -10.57 27.16
C PHE A 462 28.78 -9.11 26.98
N CYS A 463 28.21 -8.16 27.71
CA CYS A 463 28.70 -6.78 27.73
C CYS A 463 30.17 -6.70 28.18
N ARG A 464 30.59 -7.52 29.16
CA ARG A 464 31.99 -7.59 29.61
C ARG A 464 32.90 -8.23 28.55
N GLN A 465 32.42 -9.24 27.84
CA GLN A 465 33.17 -10.04 26.86
C GLN A 465 33.29 -9.38 25.47
N ALA A 466 32.69 -8.21 25.23
CA ALA A 466 32.67 -7.59 23.91
C ALA A 466 34.09 -7.25 23.38
N PRO A 467 34.46 -7.72 22.17
CA PRO A 467 35.79 -7.50 21.59
C PRO A 467 35.88 -6.14 20.87
N LEU A 468 35.87 -5.04 21.63
CA LEU A 468 35.73 -3.66 21.11
C LEU A 468 36.69 -3.28 19.99
N GLN A 469 37.96 -3.68 20.09
CA GLN A 469 38.97 -3.35 19.08
C GLN A 469 38.73 -4.11 17.76
N GLU A 470 38.26 -5.35 17.85
CA GLU A 470 37.95 -6.18 16.68
C GLU A 470 36.68 -5.68 15.99
N LEU A 471 35.69 -5.23 16.76
CA LEU A 471 34.45 -4.66 16.23
C LEU A 471 34.69 -3.37 15.44
N LEU A 472 35.67 -2.56 15.82
CA LEU A 472 35.97 -1.29 15.15
C LEU A 472 37.06 -1.38 14.07
N ALA A 473 37.58 -2.58 13.78
CA ALA A 473 38.57 -2.79 12.74
C ALA A 473 37.99 -2.47 11.34
N GLU A 474 38.82 -1.97 10.42
CA GLU A 474 38.37 -1.61 9.07
C GLU A 474 37.82 -2.81 8.28
N GLU A 475 38.31 -4.01 8.56
CA GLU A 475 37.89 -5.26 7.93
C GLU A 475 36.56 -5.78 8.51
N ALA A 476 36.19 -5.30 9.70
CA ALA A 476 35.01 -5.76 10.42
C ALA A 476 33.71 -5.03 10.01
N GLU A 477 33.79 -3.94 9.22
CA GLU A 477 32.62 -3.11 8.88
C GLU A 477 31.51 -3.89 8.16
N ASP A 478 31.86 -4.68 7.14
CA ASP A 478 30.90 -5.46 6.35
C ASP A 478 30.65 -6.88 6.94
N GLN A 479 31.26 -7.19 8.09
CA GLN A 479 31.13 -8.46 8.80
C GLN A 479 30.51 -8.24 10.19
N ALA A 480 31.33 -7.96 11.20
CA ALA A 480 30.86 -7.85 12.57
C ALA A 480 29.91 -6.66 12.77
N LEU A 481 30.26 -5.45 12.32
CA LEU A 481 29.39 -4.27 12.51
C LEU A 481 28.08 -4.39 11.72
N CYS A 482 28.13 -5.02 10.54
CA CYS A 482 26.95 -5.35 9.76
C CYS A 482 25.97 -6.22 10.59
N GLU A 483 26.42 -7.34 11.13
CA GLU A 483 25.58 -8.23 11.96
C GLU A 483 25.06 -7.53 13.22
N LEU A 484 25.89 -6.71 13.88
CA LEU A 484 25.47 -5.93 15.04
C LEU A 484 24.38 -4.91 14.69
N LEU A 485 24.56 -4.13 13.62
CA LEU A 485 23.56 -3.15 13.16
C LEU A 485 22.23 -3.82 12.81
N GLN A 486 22.26 -4.94 12.10
CA GLN A 486 21.07 -5.71 11.76
C GLN A 486 20.34 -6.22 13.01
N THR A 487 21.10 -6.71 13.99
CA THR A 487 20.56 -7.17 15.28
C THR A 487 19.90 -6.01 16.02
N VAL A 488 20.54 -4.84 16.10
CA VAL A 488 19.96 -3.66 16.73
C VAL A 488 18.65 -3.27 16.07
N CYS A 489 18.58 -3.19 14.75
CA CYS A 489 17.35 -2.85 14.03
C CYS A 489 16.21 -3.84 14.34
N ARG A 490 16.49 -5.16 14.37
CA ARG A 490 15.49 -6.18 14.73
C ARG A 490 15.04 -6.05 16.19
N CYS A 491 15.98 -5.87 17.12
CA CYS A 491 15.67 -5.68 18.54
C CYS A 491 14.84 -4.40 18.75
N LEU A 492 15.16 -3.31 18.04
CA LEU A 492 14.45 -2.04 18.15
C LEU A 492 12.95 -2.18 17.79
N LEU A 493 12.62 -2.92 16.72
CA LEU A 493 11.22 -3.20 16.37
C LEU A 493 10.53 -4.09 17.41
N ARG A 494 11.24 -5.10 17.96
CA ARG A 494 10.70 -5.98 19.00
C ARG A 494 10.44 -5.24 20.32
N GLU A 495 11.28 -4.26 20.67
CA GLU A 495 11.14 -3.43 21.88
C GLU A 495 9.94 -2.46 21.82
N ASN A 496 9.53 -2.10 20.60
CA ASN A 496 8.54 -1.06 20.32
C ASN A 496 7.44 -1.59 19.37
N PRO A 497 6.53 -2.46 19.86
CA PRO A 497 5.44 -2.98 19.05
C PRO A 497 4.53 -1.83 18.57
N LEU A 498 4.14 -1.88 17.30
CA LEU A 498 3.29 -0.89 16.63
C LEU A 498 1.79 -1.25 16.75
N PRO A 499 0.87 -0.28 16.62
CA PRO A 499 -0.57 -0.54 16.53
C PRO A 499 -0.96 -1.23 15.21
N ASP A 500 -2.17 -1.79 15.12
CA ASP A 500 -2.62 -2.63 13.99
C ASP A 500 -2.66 -1.91 12.63
N ASP A 501 -2.67 -0.57 12.61
CA ASP A 501 -2.66 0.28 11.41
C ASP A 501 -1.24 0.67 10.94
N ARG A 502 -0.19 0.23 11.65
CA ARG A 502 1.21 0.49 11.32
C ARG A 502 2.03 -0.79 11.26
N GLU A 503 2.68 -1.04 10.13
CA GLU A 503 3.60 -2.16 9.95
C GLU A 503 5.05 -1.66 9.97
N ALA A 504 5.99 -2.50 10.42
CA ALA A 504 7.42 -2.24 10.27
C ALA A 504 8.17 -3.47 9.81
N ALA A 505 9.21 -3.25 9.01
CA ALA A 505 10.09 -4.28 8.50
C ALA A 505 11.56 -3.85 8.58
N VAL A 506 12.46 -4.83 8.73
CA VAL A 506 13.91 -4.61 8.61
C VAL A 506 14.41 -5.35 7.39
N ASP A 507 14.90 -4.62 6.40
CA ASP A 507 15.63 -5.22 5.28
C ASP A 507 17.10 -5.32 5.69
N THR A 508 17.63 -6.54 5.67
CA THR A 508 19.02 -6.86 6.06
C THR A 508 19.86 -7.34 4.87
N GLU A 509 19.19 -7.58 3.75
CA GLU A 509 19.76 -8.19 2.59
C GLU A 509 19.69 -7.27 1.38
N PHE A 510 20.85 -6.73 1.03
CA PHE A 510 21.02 -5.85 -0.14
C PHE A 510 21.82 -6.57 -1.23
N PRO A 511 21.49 -6.35 -2.52
CA PRO A 511 22.28 -6.90 -3.62
C PRO A 511 23.76 -6.46 -3.55
N GLY A 512 24.70 -7.37 -3.86
CA GLY A 512 26.15 -7.11 -3.87
C GLY A 512 26.96 -8.18 -3.14
N ASP A 513 28.28 -8.23 -3.38
CA ASP A 513 29.16 -9.15 -2.63
C ASP A 513 29.21 -8.76 -1.14
N LYS A 514 29.59 -9.71 -0.27
CA LYS A 514 29.77 -9.48 1.16
C LYS A 514 30.72 -8.32 1.45
N ASN A 515 31.69 -8.06 0.58
CA ASN A 515 32.68 -6.98 0.75
C ASN A 515 32.26 -5.62 0.16
N TYR A 516 31.16 -5.59 -0.60
CA TYR A 516 30.70 -4.40 -1.34
C TYR A 516 29.18 -4.23 -1.22
N ARG A 517 28.63 -4.47 -0.02
CA ARG A 517 27.21 -4.17 0.25
C ARG A 517 26.98 -2.67 0.10
N SER A 518 25.80 -2.24 -0.33
CA SER A 518 25.44 -0.82 -0.38
C SER A 518 24.98 -0.30 0.99
N LEU A 519 24.16 -1.08 1.69
CA LEU A 519 23.65 -0.82 3.05
C LEU A 519 23.84 -2.04 3.95
N HIS A 520 23.81 -1.83 5.27
CA HIS A 520 23.85 -2.92 6.26
C HIS A 520 22.46 -3.25 6.80
N ALA A 521 21.59 -2.26 7.00
CA ALA A 521 20.20 -2.45 7.37
C ALA A 521 19.32 -1.29 6.85
N ARG A 522 18.04 -1.55 6.60
CA ARG A 522 17.02 -0.54 6.37
C ARG A 522 15.79 -0.86 7.22
N VAL A 523 15.35 0.08 8.05
CA VAL A 523 14.08 -0.01 8.78
C VAL A 523 13.02 0.73 7.96
N ARG A 524 11.93 0.04 7.62
CA ARG A 524 10.76 0.61 6.94
C ARG A 524 9.61 0.66 7.91
N LEU A 525 9.02 1.84 8.10
CA LEU A 525 7.78 2.06 8.85
C LEU A 525 6.68 2.39 7.83
N MET A 526 5.58 1.65 7.84
CA MET A 526 4.47 1.75 6.90
C MET A 526 3.21 2.13 7.69
N ASP A 527 2.50 3.18 7.28
CA ASP A 527 1.28 3.67 7.95
C ASP A 527 0.06 3.52 7.03
N ALA A 528 -0.76 2.50 7.29
CA ALA A 528 -1.96 2.19 6.49
C ALA A 528 -3.05 3.26 6.65
N SER A 529 -3.10 3.94 7.81
CA SER A 529 -4.03 5.04 8.06
C SER A 529 -3.73 6.28 7.21
N GLN A 530 -2.49 6.40 6.72
CA GLN A 530 -2.03 7.45 5.82
C GLN A 530 -1.83 6.94 4.38
N GLY A 531 -2.62 5.95 3.97
CA GLY A 531 -2.61 5.37 2.62
C GLY A 531 -1.28 4.71 2.24
N ASP A 532 -0.74 3.92 3.16
CA ASP A 532 0.51 3.16 3.04
C ASP A 532 1.76 4.03 2.89
N ARG A 533 1.82 5.16 3.61
CA ARG A 533 3.01 6.02 3.63
C ARG A 533 4.21 5.26 4.22
N GLU A 534 5.32 5.18 3.48
CA GLU A 534 6.56 4.56 3.96
C GLU A 534 7.60 5.60 4.46
N GLN A 535 8.26 5.29 5.57
CA GLN A 535 9.43 6.01 6.09
C GLN A 535 10.63 5.06 6.19
N HIS A 536 11.77 5.48 5.65
CA HIS A 536 12.95 4.63 5.50
C HIS A 536 14.14 5.18 6.27
N TYR A 537 14.68 4.33 7.15
CA TYR A 537 15.90 4.58 7.91
C TYR A 537 16.99 3.61 7.45
N CYS A 538 17.94 4.11 6.67
CA CYS A 538 19.05 3.32 6.12
C CYS A 538 20.29 3.45 7.00
N PHE A 539 20.96 2.34 7.27
CA PHE A 539 22.14 2.26 8.13
C PHE A 539 23.31 1.62 7.41
N ARG A 540 24.50 2.20 7.59
CA ARG A 540 25.77 1.63 7.12
C ARG A 540 26.91 1.98 8.08
N ALA A 541 27.71 0.99 8.47
CA ALA A 541 29.01 1.22 9.07
C ALA A 541 30.07 1.52 7.98
N LEU A 542 30.90 2.54 8.24
CA LEU A 542 31.95 2.96 7.32
C LEU A 542 33.19 3.38 8.09
N GLN A 543 34.13 2.46 8.28
CA GLN A 543 35.36 2.67 9.05
C GLN A 543 36.60 2.84 8.17
N LYS A 544 36.53 2.51 6.87
CA LYS A 544 37.65 2.65 5.92
C LYS A 544 38.38 4.00 6.05
N THR A 545 39.71 3.92 6.13
CA THR A 545 40.58 5.11 6.13
C THR A 545 41.14 5.40 4.73
N HIS A 546 41.15 4.42 3.84
CA HIS A 546 41.51 4.63 2.44
C HIS A 546 40.44 5.43 1.68
N ALA A 547 40.86 6.49 0.98
CA ALA A 547 39.94 7.47 0.39
C ALA A 547 39.01 6.86 -0.67
N VAL A 548 39.55 6.07 -1.60
CA VAL A 548 38.76 5.45 -2.69
C VAL A 548 37.75 4.43 -2.14
N ALA A 549 38.16 3.65 -1.14
CA ALA A 549 37.31 2.66 -0.50
C ALA A 549 36.16 3.30 0.29
N TYR A 550 36.43 4.43 0.97
CA TYR A 550 35.42 5.26 1.64
C TYR A 550 34.44 5.87 0.63
N GLN A 551 34.97 6.50 -0.41
CA GLN A 551 34.20 7.22 -1.43
C GLN A 551 33.18 6.30 -2.14
N SER A 552 33.63 5.14 -2.63
CA SER A 552 32.76 4.18 -3.32
C SER A 552 31.66 3.59 -2.43
N ARG A 553 31.96 3.33 -1.16
CA ARG A 553 30.98 2.83 -0.18
C ARG A 553 29.96 3.89 0.22
N LEU A 554 30.39 5.13 0.42
CA LEU A 554 29.47 6.23 0.71
C LEU A 554 28.59 6.52 -0.51
N ASN A 555 29.14 6.49 -1.73
CA ASN A 555 28.36 6.67 -2.95
C ASN A 555 27.29 5.57 -3.11
N ALA A 556 27.67 4.31 -2.89
CA ALA A 556 26.73 3.18 -2.90
C ALA A 556 25.59 3.37 -1.89
N ALA A 557 25.91 3.85 -0.68
CA ALA A 557 24.93 4.11 0.37
C ALA A 557 23.99 5.30 0.04
N LEU A 558 24.52 6.34 -0.61
CA LEU A 558 23.73 7.48 -1.09
C LEU A 558 22.75 7.06 -2.18
N THR A 559 23.22 6.28 -3.17
CA THR A 559 22.36 5.78 -4.25
C THR A 559 21.32 4.79 -3.73
N ALA A 560 21.69 3.88 -2.82
CA ALA A 560 20.79 2.86 -2.30
C ALA A 560 19.77 3.38 -1.27
N SER A 561 20.09 4.46 -0.53
CA SER A 561 19.14 5.07 0.43
C SER A 561 18.23 6.11 -0.21
N GLY A 562 18.53 6.56 -1.43
CA GLY A 562 17.74 7.57 -2.13
C GLY A 562 17.64 8.91 -1.41
N ILE A 563 18.56 9.17 -0.47
CA ILE A 563 18.47 10.33 0.42
C ILE A 563 18.42 11.64 -0.37
N ASP A 564 17.46 12.49 0.01
CA ASP A 564 17.26 13.79 -0.60
C ASP A 564 16.78 14.79 0.47
N PRO A 565 17.35 16.01 0.52
CA PRO A 565 16.97 16.97 1.56
C PRO A 565 15.51 17.43 1.47
N GLN A 566 14.88 17.26 0.30
CA GLN A 566 13.48 17.56 0.02
C GLN A 566 12.56 16.37 0.36
N LEU A 567 13.09 15.18 0.64
CA LEU A 567 12.35 13.97 0.99
C LEU A 567 12.65 13.57 2.45
N PRO A 568 12.01 14.20 3.46
CA PRO A 568 12.37 14.04 4.87
C PRO A 568 12.13 12.63 5.43
N PHE A 569 11.36 11.80 4.72
CA PHE A 569 11.06 10.41 5.06
C PHE A 569 12.16 9.42 4.67
N ARG A 570 13.17 9.83 3.89
CA ARG A 570 14.36 9.02 3.57
C ARG A 570 15.56 9.51 4.37
N LYS A 571 16.05 8.67 5.28
CA LYS A 571 17.17 8.98 6.15
C LYS A 571 18.32 8.00 5.94
N LEU A 572 19.54 8.51 5.95
CA LEU A 572 20.77 7.71 5.89
C LEU A 572 21.67 8.07 7.08
N VAL A 573 22.00 7.04 7.86
CA VAL A 573 22.86 7.12 9.03
C VAL A 573 24.12 6.33 8.78
N ILE A 574 25.27 7.00 8.90
CA ILE A 574 26.59 6.40 8.76
C ILE A 574 27.24 6.25 10.14
N LEU A 575 27.48 5.00 10.53
CA LEU A 575 28.19 4.66 11.75
C LEU A 575 29.71 4.77 11.48
N ARG A 576 30.37 5.78 12.05
CA ARG A 576 31.81 6.03 11.84
C ARG A 576 32.49 6.52 13.11
N THR A 577 33.59 5.89 13.49
CA THR A 577 34.41 6.30 14.65
C THR A 577 35.79 6.84 14.23
N THR A 578 36.20 6.63 12.98
CA THR A 578 37.46 7.12 12.44
C THR A 578 37.33 8.49 11.77
N PRO A 579 38.38 9.35 11.77
CA PRO A 579 38.36 10.62 11.04
C PRO A 579 38.15 10.42 9.54
N LEU A 580 37.54 11.40 8.87
CA LEU A 580 37.33 11.34 7.42
C LEU A 580 38.66 11.29 6.65
N PRO A 581 38.77 10.46 5.58
CA PRO A 581 39.97 10.45 4.75
C PRO A 581 40.19 11.82 4.09
N PRO A 582 41.44 12.29 3.95
CA PRO A 582 41.71 13.54 3.25
C PRO A 582 41.45 13.40 1.74
N GLY A 583 41.21 14.52 1.06
CA GLY A 583 41.09 14.58 -0.40
C GLY A 583 39.87 15.34 -0.89
N LYS A 584 40.01 15.99 -2.06
CA LYS A 584 38.96 16.83 -2.64
C LYS A 584 37.69 16.02 -2.97
N VAL A 585 37.83 14.85 -3.58
CA VAL A 585 36.70 13.97 -3.91
C VAL A 585 36.02 13.46 -2.64
N THR A 586 36.79 13.14 -1.59
CA THR A 586 36.23 12.75 -0.28
C THR A 586 35.41 13.87 0.35
N GLN A 587 35.88 15.11 0.26
CA GLN A 587 35.14 16.28 0.72
C GLN A 587 33.86 16.48 -0.09
N GLU A 588 33.93 16.48 -1.43
CA GLU A 588 32.78 16.66 -2.30
C GLU A 588 31.65 15.63 -2.04
N ILE A 589 31.99 14.35 -1.90
CA ILE A 589 30.97 13.32 -1.63
C ILE A 589 30.43 13.39 -0.19
N THR A 590 31.27 13.77 0.77
CA THR A 590 30.82 13.93 2.16
C THR A 590 29.93 15.17 2.31
N ASP A 591 30.26 16.25 1.59
CA ASP A 591 29.42 17.43 1.50
C ASP A 591 28.08 17.10 0.83
N LYS A 592 28.06 16.29 -0.24
CA LYS A 592 26.82 15.78 -0.85
C LYS A 592 25.98 14.99 0.17
N PHE A 593 26.60 14.15 1.00
CA PHE A 593 25.93 13.42 2.08
C PHE A 593 25.34 14.34 3.15
N LEU A 594 26.10 15.31 3.64
CA LEU A 594 25.65 16.24 4.66
C LEU A 594 24.58 17.21 4.14
N GLN A 595 24.71 17.69 2.90
CA GLN A 595 23.70 18.53 2.24
C GLN A 595 22.38 17.77 2.05
N ALA A 596 22.45 16.46 1.86
CA ALA A 596 21.27 15.60 1.83
C ALA A 596 20.67 15.30 3.22
N LYS A 597 21.16 15.95 4.29
CA LYS A 597 20.79 15.72 5.70
C LYS A 597 21.16 14.34 6.23
N GLY A 598 22.17 13.69 5.64
CA GLY A 598 22.75 12.47 6.18
C GLY A 598 23.43 12.71 7.54
N GLN A 599 23.40 11.71 8.41
CA GLN A 599 23.92 11.82 9.78
C GLN A 599 25.11 10.88 10.00
N PHE A 600 26.23 11.43 10.51
CA PHE A 600 27.28 10.61 11.10
C PHE A 600 26.97 10.39 12.57
N VAL A 601 27.03 9.13 13.01
CA VAL A 601 26.90 8.76 14.42
C VAL A 601 28.10 7.91 14.82
N ALA A 602 28.53 8.06 16.07
CA ALA A 602 29.67 7.32 16.61
C ALA A 602 29.21 6.58 17.89
N PRO A 603 29.10 5.24 17.88
CA PRO A 603 28.71 4.49 19.05
C PRO A 603 29.80 4.62 20.11
N ASN A 604 29.41 4.89 21.35
CA ASN A 604 30.37 4.91 22.45
C ASN A 604 30.73 3.46 22.86
N GLU A 605 31.67 3.29 23.79
CA GLU A 605 32.09 1.96 24.24
C GLU A 605 30.92 1.15 24.83
N GLN A 606 30.01 1.79 25.57
CA GLN A 606 28.86 1.15 26.16
C GLN A 606 27.86 0.67 25.10
N ASP A 607 27.64 1.46 24.05
CA ASP A 607 26.80 1.10 22.91
C ASP A 607 27.36 -0.15 22.22
N LEU A 608 28.67 -0.19 21.94
CA LEU A 608 29.29 -1.36 21.30
C LEU A 608 29.18 -2.63 22.16
N ARG A 609 29.33 -2.51 23.48
CA ARG A 609 29.13 -3.62 24.43
C ARG A 609 27.69 -4.13 24.41
N ALA A 610 26.73 -3.21 24.44
CA ALA A 610 25.30 -3.54 24.38
C ALA A 610 24.91 -4.18 23.04
N MET A 611 25.39 -3.63 21.92
CA MET A 611 25.19 -4.20 20.58
C MET A 611 25.72 -5.64 20.49
N TRP A 612 26.93 -5.88 20.99
CA TRP A 612 27.52 -7.22 21.06
C TRP A 612 26.70 -8.17 21.93
N ALA A 613 26.27 -7.71 23.11
CA ALA A 613 25.45 -8.52 24.01
C ALA A 613 24.10 -8.90 23.39
N LEU A 614 23.44 -7.95 22.71
CA LEU A 614 22.19 -8.21 21.98
C LEU A 614 22.39 -9.25 20.87
N TYR A 615 23.48 -9.13 20.12
CA TYR A 615 23.83 -10.12 19.09
C TYR A 615 24.03 -11.51 19.71
N GLN A 616 24.82 -11.64 20.78
CA GLN A 616 25.05 -12.93 21.43
C GLN A 616 23.76 -13.54 22.00
N LEU A 617 22.89 -12.73 22.62
CA LEU A 617 21.61 -13.20 23.14
C LEU A 617 20.65 -13.63 22.03
N GLU A 618 20.59 -12.89 20.92
CA GLU A 618 19.76 -13.25 19.76
C GLU A 618 20.24 -14.59 19.15
N GLN A 619 21.55 -14.82 19.06
CA GLN A 619 22.12 -16.10 18.57
C GLN A 619 21.77 -17.29 19.46
N GLN A 620 21.53 -17.08 20.76
CA GLN A 620 21.15 -18.14 21.70
C GLN A 620 19.67 -18.53 21.62
N ASN A 621 18.82 -17.68 21.02
CA ASN A 621 17.40 -17.96 20.76
C ASN A 621 16.63 -18.47 22.01
N LEU A 622 16.86 -17.79 23.14
CA LEU A 622 16.30 -18.13 24.45
C LEU A 622 14.79 -17.81 24.53
N PRO A 623 13.97 -18.64 25.20
CA PRO A 623 12.51 -18.52 25.19
C PRO A 623 11.96 -17.23 25.81
N ASP A 624 12.66 -16.64 26.78
CA ASP A 624 12.22 -15.40 27.46
C ASP A 624 12.83 -14.11 26.86
N PHE A 625 13.57 -14.22 25.75
CA PHE A 625 14.33 -13.10 25.18
C PHE A 625 13.42 -11.95 24.70
N GLU A 626 12.28 -12.25 24.07
CA GLU A 626 11.33 -11.22 23.63
C GLU A 626 10.70 -10.45 24.79
N ALA A 627 10.25 -11.15 25.82
CA ALA A 627 9.71 -10.53 27.03
C ALA A 627 10.76 -9.68 27.74
N TRP A 628 12.01 -10.14 27.77
CA TRP A 628 13.14 -9.41 28.32
C TRP A 628 13.48 -8.14 27.53
N LEU A 629 13.49 -8.19 26.19
CA LEU A 629 13.70 -7.04 25.30
C LEU A 629 12.63 -5.97 25.53
N CYS A 630 11.35 -6.35 25.48
CA CYS A 630 10.21 -5.44 25.73
C CYS A 630 10.31 -4.71 27.07
N LYS A 631 10.88 -5.37 28.10
CA LYS A 631 11.04 -4.82 29.44
C LYS A 631 12.25 -3.89 29.57
N HIS A 632 13.43 -4.29 29.08
CA HIS A 632 14.69 -3.58 29.34
C HIS A 632 15.08 -2.56 28.25
N ARG A 633 14.54 -2.73 27.04
CA ARG A 633 14.72 -1.83 25.89
C ARG A 633 16.18 -1.41 25.59
N PRO A 634 17.16 -2.33 25.64
CA PRO A 634 18.57 -1.99 25.47
C PRO A 634 18.91 -1.38 24.10
N ALA A 635 18.23 -1.76 23.01
CA ALA A 635 18.48 -1.20 21.68
C ALA A 635 17.95 0.24 21.56
N THR A 636 16.78 0.51 22.14
CA THR A 636 16.19 1.86 22.20
C THR A 636 17.09 2.81 22.99
N HIS A 637 17.75 2.34 24.05
CA HIS A 637 18.62 3.17 24.90
C HIS A 637 20.04 3.41 24.36
N LEU A 638 20.41 2.84 23.21
CA LEU A 638 21.70 3.13 22.57
C LEU A 638 21.79 4.61 22.23
N GLN A 639 22.91 5.26 22.58
CA GLN A 639 23.05 6.70 22.41
C GLN A 639 22.91 7.09 20.92
N TRP A 640 23.63 6.38 20.05
CA TRP A 640 23.58 6.68 18.62
C TRP A 640 22.18 6.46 18.02
N VAL A 641 21.36 5.54 18.56
CA VAL A 641 19.98 5.31 18.10
C VAL A 641 19.09 6.50 18.47
N GLN A 642 19.22 7.02 19.68
CA GLN A 642 18.50 8.21 20.15
C GLN A 642 18.81 9.44 19.29
N GLU A 643 20.05 9.58 18.82
CA GLU A 643 20.48 10.68 17.93
C GLU A 643 19.80 10.64 16.54
N THR A 644 19.32 9.47 16.08
CA THR A 644 18.70 9.30 14.75
C THR A 644 17.25 9.76 14.64
N GLN A 645 16.61 10.12 15.76
CA GLN A 645 15.16 10.40 15.89
C GLN A 645 14.24 9.21 15.57
N LEU A 646 14.76 8.06 15.13
CA LEU A 646 13.99 6.85 14.88
C LEU A 646 13.12 6.41 16.10
N PRO A 647 13.59 6.52 17.36
CA PRO A 647 12.75 6.21 18.52
C PRO A 647 11.49 7.07 18.65
N GLN A 648 11.48 8.29 18.10
CA GLN A 648 10.35 9.23 18.22
C GLN A 648 9.17 8.86 17.30
N ASP A 649 9.42 8.04 16.27
CA ASP A 649 8.38 7.55 15.37
C ASP A 649 7.66 6.30 15.91
N PHE A 650 8.17 5.72 17.01
CA PHE A 650 7.48 4.68 17.76
C PHE A 650 6.58 5.31 18.84
N PRO A 651 5.36 4.78 19.08
CA PRO A 651 4.50 5.28 20.14
C PRO A 651 5.15 5.08 21.52
N GLU A 652 5.23 6.14 22.32
CA GLU A 652 5.71 6.04 23.70
C GLU A 652 4.77 5.15 24.54
N LYS A 653 5.28 4.00 25.01
CA LYS A 653 4.69 3.36 26.20
C LYS A 653 4.99 4.26 27.39
N SER A 654 3.96 4.92 27.92
CA SER A 654 4.03 5.55 29.24
C SER A 654 4.41 4.47 30.25
N ALA A 655 5.62 4.52 30.79
CA ALA A 655 6.01 3.66 31.90
C ALA A 655 5.06 3.95 33.08
N PRO A 656 4.54 2.94 33.79
CA PRO A 656 3.82 3.17 35.03
C PRO A 656 4.83 3.78 36.02
N GLN A 657 4.62 5.05 36.40
CA GLN A 657 5.40 5.66 37.46
C GLN A 657 5.04 4.97 38.78
N ASP A 658 5.98 4.16 39.28
CA ASP A 658 6.02 3.67 40.66
C ASP A 658 6.08 4.87 41.60
N THR A 659 4.91 5.37 41.97
CA THR A 659 4.72 6.23 43.13
C THR A 659 4.07 5.33 44.17
N PRO A 660 4.67 5.11 45.35
CA PRO A 660 4.07 4.26 46.38
C PRO A 660 2.78 4.95 46.86
N LEU A 661 1.64 4.46 46.38
CA LEU A 661 0.34 4.96 46.78
C LEU A 661 -0.07 4.27 48.07
N ASP A 662 0.06 5.07 49.14
CA ASP A 662 -0.62 4.90 50.41
C ASP A 662 -2.09 4.44 50.18
N PRO A 663 -2.53 3.31 50.76
CA PRO A 663 -3.88 2.77 50.54
C PRO A 663 -5.02 3.68 51.02
N GLY A 664 -4.72 4.87 51.57
CA GLY A 664 -5.69 5.85 52.04
C GLY A 664 -5.74 7.19 51.29
N ALA A 665 -4.89 7.44 50.27
CA ALA A 665 -4.72 8.80 49.73
C ALA A 665 -5.14 9.01 48.26
N ASN A 666 -5.61 7.98 47.54
CA ASN A 666 -5.95 8.08 46.12
C ASN A 666 -7.44 8.00 45.81
N THR A 667 -8.25 8.69 46.61
CA THR A 667 -9.69 8.88 46.34
C THR A 667 -10.00 10.25 45.70
N GLU A 668 -9.00 11.05 45.29
CA GLU A 668 -9.26 12.45 44.89
C GLU A 668 -8.76 12.92 43.50
N VAL A 669 -8.11 12.08 42.65
CA VAL A 669 -7.56 12.56 41.35
C VAL A 669 -8.31 12.03 40.11
N TRP A 670 -9.34 11.19 40.27
CA TRP A 670 -10.26 10.80 39.17
C TRP A 670 -11.64 11.47 39.28
N THR A 671 -11.72 12.59 39.99
CA THR A 671 -12.97 13.32 40.24
C THR A 671 -13.15 14.59 39.40
N GLU A 672 -12.14 15.03 38.63
CA GLU A 672 -12.21 16.32 37.92
C GLU A 672 -12.54 16.26 36.42
N TYR A 673 -12.61 15.08 35.80
CA TYR A 673 -13.11 14.94 34.41
C TYR A 673 -14.08 13.76 34.20
N LEU A 674 -14.73 13.32 35.27
CA LEU A 674 -16.14 12.93 35.18
C LEU A 674 -16.94 14.20 35.48
N PRO A 675 -18.00 14.54 34.72
CA PRO A 675 -18.97 15.50 35.23
C PRO A 675 -19.49 14.94 36.56
N SER A 676 -19.05 15.58 37.64
CA SER A 676 -19.64 15.44 38.95
C SER A 676 -21.15 15.65 38.79
N ARG A 677 -21.93 14.68 39.28
CA ARG A 677 -23.30 14.96 39.71
C ARG A 677 -23.21 16.04 40.79
N HIS A 678 -23.19 17.31 40.38
CA HIS A 678 -23.77 18.33 41.23
C HIS A 678 -25.22 17.90 41.46
N GLU A 679 -25.59 17.73 42.72
CA GLU A 679 -26.94 18.10 43.14
C GLU A 679 -27.09 19.61 42.89
N SER A 680 -27.24 19.99 41.62
CA SER A 680 -27.93 21.20 41.23
C SER A 680 -29.42 20.93 41.42
N PRO A 681 -30.17 21.92 41.91
CA PRO A 681 -31.53 21.75 42.40
C PRO A 681 -32.38 21.11 41.31
N LYS A 682 -32.82 19.85 41.51
CA LYS A 682 -33.72 19.07 40.64
C LYS A 682 -33.87 19.69 39.25
N ALA A 683 -32.84 19.56 38.41
CA ALA A 683 -33.00 19.87 37.00
C ALA A 683 -34.09 18.93 36.47
N PRO A 684 -35.03 19.44 35.65
CA PRO A 684 -36.17 18.65 35.22
C PRO A 684 -35.68 17.41 34.49
N THR A 685 -36.29 16.27 34.82
CA THR A 685 -36.14 14.98 34.15
C THR A 685 -36.06 15.19 32.62
N PRO A 686 -35.12 14.58 31.88
CA PRO A 686 -35.09 14.72 30.43
C PRO A 686 -36.46 14.31 29.88
N LEU A 687 -37.07 15.19 29.09
CA LEU A 687 -38.41 15.05 28.52
C LEU A 687 -38.48 14.03 27.37
N TYR A 688 -37.40 13.29 27.09
CA TYR A 688 -37.27 12.38 25.95
C TYR A 688 -36.87 10.96 26.39
N PRO A 689 -37.38 9.90 25.73
CA PRO A 689 -36.97 8.51 25.98
C PRO A 689 -35.49 8.29 25.65
N SER A 690 -34.79 7.47 26.45
CA SER A 690 -33.35 7.22 26.33
C SER A 690 -32.95 6.20 25.25
N ALA A 691 -33.92 5.55 24.61
CA ALA A 691 -33.70 4.49 23.63
C ALA A 691 -34.82 4.43 22.57
N LEU A 692 -34.46 3.99 21.37
CA LEU A 692 -35.36 3.77 20.24
C LEU A 692 -35.79 2.29 20.20
N PRO A 693 -37.08 1.97 20.34
CA PRO A 693 -37.55 0.59 20.31
C PRO A 693 -37.48 0.01 18.90
N VAL A 694 -37.03 -1.24 18.79
CA VAL A 694 -36.72 -1.88 17.50
C VAL A 694 -37.56 -3.12 17.26
N GLY A 695 -37.80 -3.92 18.29
CA GLY A 695 -38.51 -5.18 18.15
C GLY A 695 -38.62 -5.95 19.45
N ARG A 696 -38.95 -7.23 19.35
CA ARG A 696 -39.03 -8.16 20.49
C ARG A 696 -38.17 -9.38 20.22
N THR A 697 -37.57 -9.96 21.25
CA THR A 697 -36.73 -11.15 21.07
C THR A 697 -37.61 -12.35 20.64
N LEU A 698 -37.11 -13.18 19.73
CA LEU A 698 -37.80 -14.41 19.33
C LEU A 698 -37.72 -15.48 20.44
N SER A 699 -36.69 -15.41 21.27
CA SER A 699 -36.47 -16.26 22.44
C SER A 699 -37.52 -16.01 23.53
N ASN A 700 -37.87 -14.74 23.74
CA ASN A 700 -38.84 -14.29 24.74
C ASN A 700 -39.68 -13.12 24.21
N PRO A 701 -40.85 -13.40 23.58
CA PRO A 701 -41.69 -12.35 22.98
C PRO A 701 -42.23 -11.28 23.95
N ALA A 702 -42.03 -11.42 25.27
CA ALA A 702 -42.34 -10.39 26.25
C ALA A 702 -41.21 -9.34 26.43
N GLU A 703 -40.01 -9.63 25.94
CA GLU A 703 -38.83 -8.79 26.06
C GLU A 703 -38.68 -7.87 24.84
N SER A 704 -38.73 -6.55 25.08
CA SER A 704 -38.55 -5.54 24.02
C SER A 704 -37.08 -5.15 23.89
N VAL A 705 -36.61 -5.09 22.66
CA VAL A 705 -35.26 -4.65 22.29
C VAL A 705 -35.32 -3.19 21.83
N ALA A 706 -34.40 -2.38 22.35
CA ALA A 706 -34.26 -0.97 22.01
C ALA A 706 -32.78 -0.59 21.88
N ILE A 707 -32.48 0.38 21.02
CA ILE A 707 -31.12 0.92 20.81
C ILE A 707 -30.98 2.20 21.61
N SER A 708 -29.91 2.33 22.38
CA SER A 708 -29.58 3.56 23.10
C SER A 708 -29.36 4.72 22.12
N LEU A 709 -29.94 5.91 22.36
CA LEU A 709 -29.83 7.02 21.41
C LEU A 709 -28.38 7.41 21.06
N PRO A 710 -27.41 7.46 22.00
CA PRO A 710 -26.00 7.70 21.66
C PRO A 710 -25.37 6.66 20.72
N MET A 711 -25.87 5.42 20.69
CA MET A 711 -25.36 4.40 19.77
C MET A 711 -25.82 4.63 18.33
N LEU A 712 -26.90 5.38 18.13
CA LEU A 712 -27.44 5.69 16.81
C LEU A 712 -26.70 6.82 16.08
N THR A 713 -25.81 7.55 16.75
CA THR A 713 -24.87 8.47 16.08
C THR A 713 -23.71 7.72 15.42
N GLN A 714 -23.50 6.46 15.80
CA GLN A 714 -22.61 5.52 15.14
C GLN A 714 -23.37 4.74 14.05
N TYR A 715 -22.66 4.21 13.05
CA TYR A 715 -23.31 3.65 11.86
C TYR A 715 -24.26 2.49 12.17
N THR A 716 -25.45 2.55 11.57
CA THR A 716 -26.45 1.48 11.59
C THR A 716 -26.59 0.85 10.21
N GLY A 717 -26.22 -0.42 10.08
CA GLY A 717 -26.29 -1.17 8.82
C GLY A 717 -27.43 -2.18 8.75
N VAL A 718 -28.20 -2.20 7.67
CA VAL A 718 -29.25 -3.20 7.41
C VAL A 718 -28.89 -4.04 6.17
N LEU A 719 -28.62 -5.32 6.41
CA LEU A 719 -28.19 -6.29 5.42
C LEU A 719 -29.27 -7.33 5.21
N ALA A 720 -30.00 -7.26 4.10
CA ALA A 720 -31.08 -8.20 3.87
C ALA A 720 -31.37 -8.37 2.38
N GLY A 721 -31.68 -9.58 1.96
CA GLY A 721 -32.11 -9.87 0.59
C GLY A 721 -33.51 -9.32 0.28
N SER A 722 -33.91 -9.43 -0.99
CA SER A 722 -35.24 -9.00 -1.43
C SER A 722 -36.35 -9.75 -0.66
N GLY A 723 -37.37 -9.03 -0.21
CA GLY A 723 -38.52 -9.58 0.51
C GLY A 723 -38.27 -9.93 1.99
N ALA A 724 -37.09 -9.64 2.55
CA ALA A 724 -36.76 -9.91 3.95
C ALA A 724 -37.40 -8.94 4.96
N GLY A 725 -37.98 -7.83 4.50
CA GLY A 725 -38.54 -6.77 5.34
C GLY A 725 -37.62 -5.55 5.54
N LYS A 726 -36.56 -5.41 4.73
CA LYS A 726 -35.60 -4.27 4.76
C LYS A 726 -36.29 -2.90 4.84
N THR A 727 -37.23 -2.66 3.92
CA THR A 727 -37.99 -1.40 3.85
C THR A 727 -38.90 -1.20 5.05
N VAL A 728 -39.54 -2.26 5.56
CA VAL A 728 -40.41 -2.21 6.75
C VAL A 728 -39.59 -1.83 7.98
N LEU A 729 -38.40 -2.41 8.14
CA LEU A 729 -37.47 -2.06 9.22
C LEU A 729 -36.99 -0.60 9.11
N LEU A 730 -36.55 -0.15 7.93
CA LEU A 730 -36.15 1.25 7.74
C LEU A 730 -37.30 2.22 8.08
N LYS A 731 -38.51 1.94 7.62
CA LYS A 731 -39.70 2.73 7.98
C LYS A 731 -39.91 2.75 9.49
N ARG A 732 -39.83 1.59 10.15
CA ARG A 732 -40.05 1.50 11.59
C ARG A 732 -39.01 2.30 12.38
N LEU A 733 -37.74 2.27 12.00
CA LEU A 733 -36.68 3.08 12.62
C LEU A 733 -36.97 4.58 12.48
N VAL A 734 -37.36 5.04 11.28
CA VAL A 734 -37.71 6.44 11.03
C VAL A 734 -38.96 6.87 11.80
N GLU A 735 -39.98 6.03 11.85
CA GLU A 735 -41.24 6.31 12.54
C GLU A 735 -41.06 6.39 14.07
N GLU A 736 -40.30 5.45 14.65
CA GLU A 736 -39.98 5.49 16.08
C GLU A 736 -39.08 6.68 16.41
N ALA A 737 -38.12 7.03 15.55
CA ALA A 737 -37.32 8.26 15.68
C ALA A 737 -38.22 9.52 15.69
N ALA A 738 -39.18 9.60 14.76
CA ALA A 738 -40.14 10.70 14.73
C ALA A 738 -41.01 10.72 16.00
N LEU A 739 -41.46 9.58 16.51
CA LEU A 739 -42.19 9.55 17.79
C LEU A 739 -41.36 10.05 18.98
N LEU A 740 -40.03 9.98 18.90
CA LEU A 740 -39.08 10.56 19.86
C LEU A 740 -38.77 12.04 19.61
N GLY A 741 -39.28 12.63 18.52
CA GLY A 741 -39.03 14.01 18.12
C GLY A 741 -37.76 14.20 17.29
N ILE A 742 -37.18 13.13 16.74
CA ILE A 742 -35.96 13.18 15.91
C ILE A 742 -36.36 13.24 14.43
N SER A 743 -35.89 14.27 13.72
CA SER A 743 -36.12 14.44 12.28
C SER A 743 -35.23 13.52 11.44
N SER A 744 -35.65 13.20 10.21
CA SER A 744 -34.92 12.29 9.31
C SER A 744 -34.93 12.78 7.87
N ILE A 745 -33.78 12.69 7.20
CA ILE A 745 -33.62 12.80 5.75
C ILE A 745 -33.50 11.38 5.20
N VAL A 746 -34.41 10.99 4.30
CA VAL A 746 -34.52 9.63 3.79
C VAL A 746 -34.29 9.63 2.29
N ILE A 747 -33.25 8.94 1.82
CA ILE A 747 -32.93 8.77 0.41
C ILE A 747 -33.63 7.52 -0.12
N ASP A 748 -34.64 7.73 -0.97
CA ASP A 748 -35.48 6.69 -1.54
C ASP A 748 -35.10 6.40 -3.00
N HIS A 749 -34.24 5.40 -3.18
CA HIS A 749 -33.83 4.90 -4.50
C HIS A 749 -34.79 3.84 -5.06
N THR A 750 -35.40 3.02 -4.20
CA THR A 750 -36.24 1.87 -4.62
C THR A 750 -37.74 2.17 -4.67
N ASN A 751 -38.15 3.41 -4.34
CA ASN A 751 -39.55 3.87 -4.30
C ASN A 751 -40.40 3.23 -3.18
N GLY A 752 -39.77 2.59 -2.21
CA GLY A 752 -40.44 1.92 -1.09
C GLY A 752 -40.72 2.84 0.10
N LEU A 753 -40.00 3.96 0.21
CA LEU A 753 -40.04 4.82 1.40
C LEU A 753 -40.96 6.05 1.22
N ALA A 754 -41.33 6.41 -0.01
CA ALA A 754 -42.29 7.48 -0.29
C ALA A 754 -43.71 7.26 0.29
N SER A 755 -44.03 6.08 0.82
CA SER A 755 -45.29 5.79 1.53
C SER A 755 -45.23 6.05 3.04
N LEU A 756 -44.16 6.65 3.57
CA LEU A 756 -44.03 6.99 5.00
C LEU A 756 -45.16 7.90 5.52
N GLY A 757 -45.80 8.69 4.65
CA GLY A 757 -46.93 9.56 5.03
C GLY A 757 -48.30 8.87 5.00
N ASP A 758 -48.40 7.65 4.45
CA ASP A 758 -49.68 7.00 4.20
C ASP A 758 -50.18 6.26 5.43
N SER A 759 -51.44 6.48 5.83
CA SER A 759 -52.09 5.66 6.86
C SER A 759 -52.54 4.31 6.29
N TRP A 760 -52.47 3.27 7.10
CA TRP A 760 -53.00 1.95 6.75
C TRP A 760 -54.52 2.02 6.48
N PRO A 761 -55.01 1.53 5.32
CA PRO A 761 -56.46 1.44 5.06
C PRO A 761 -57.17 0.49 6.04
N GLN A 762 -56.47 -0.58 6.42
CA GLN A 762 -56.84 -1.52 7.45
C GLN A 762 -55.57 -1.89 8.22
N TYR A 763 -55.62 -1.81 9.56
CA TYR A 763 -54.47 -2.14 10.40
C TYR A 763 -54.07 -3.62 10.25
N PRO A 764 -52.76 -3.94 10.21
CA PRO A 764 -52.28 -5.32 10.21
C PRO A 764 -52.84 -6.14 11.37
N ASP A 765 -53.21 -7.40 11.11
CA ASP A 765 -53.79 -8.29 12.13
C ASP A 765 -52.85 -8.54 13.32
N SER A 766 -51.53 -8.42 13.10
CA SER A 766 -50.50 -8.60 14.13
C SER A 766 -50.29 -7.37 15.03
N TRP A 767 -50.96 -6.24 14.77
CA TRP A 767 -50.78 -5.03 15.56
C TRP A 767 -51.44 -5.13 16.94
N THR A 768 -50.69 -4.69 17.94
CA THR A 768 -51.21 -4.50 19.29
C THR A 768 -51.97 -3.19 19.41
N GLN A 769 -52.64 -2.97 20.54
CA GLN A 769 -53.26 -1.69 20.86
C GLN A 769 -52.22 -0.55 20.91
N GLU A 770 -51.01 -0.84 21.40
CA GLU A 770 -49.91 0.11 21.42
C GLU A 770 -49.47 0.53 20.01
N ASP A 771 -49.43 -0.40 19.06
CA ASP A 771 -49.06 -0.09 17.66
C ASP A 771 -50.08 0.84 17.00
N LYS A 772 -51.37 0.64 17.27
CA LYS A 772 -52.44 1.54 16.79
C LYS A 772 -52.26 2.95 17.35
N GLU A 773 -52.03 3.05 18.66
CA GLU A 773 -51.79 4.34 19.34
C GLU A 773 -50.48 5.00 18.88
N LYS A 774 -49.45 4.23 18.54
CA LYS A 774 -48.22 4.74 17.92
C LYS A 774 -48.49 5.27 16.52
N ALA A 775 -49.23 4.55 15.69
CA ALA A 775 -49.56 4.98 14.33
C ALA A 775 -50.40 6.27 14.32
N GLU A 776 -51.41 6.36 15.19
CA GLU A 776 -52.22 7.57 15.35
C GLU A 776 -51.36 8.76 15.80
N ARG A 777 -50.45 8.56 16.77
CA ARG A 777 -49.52 9.61 17.22
C ARG A 777 -48.53 10.01 16.14
N TYR A 778 -48.01 9.06 15.36
CA TYR A 778 -47.06 9.32 14.28
C TYR A 778 -47.72 10.22 13.24
N HIS A 779 -48.89 9.84 12.71
CA HIS A 779 -49.60 10.66 11.71
C HIS A 779 -50.12 11.99 12.26
N ALA A 780 -50.34 12.12 13.57
CA ALA A 780 -50.76 13.38 14.19
C ALA A 780 -49.59 14.35 14.46
N LYS A 781 -48.36 13.85 14.61
CA LYS A 781 -47.21 14.65 15.07
C LYS A 781 -46.08 14.80 14.05
N ALA A 782 -45.82 13.77 13.25
CA ALA A 782 -44.74 13.75 12.29
C ALA A 782 -45.17 14.42 10.99
N GLU A 783 -44.35 15.34 10.50
CA GLU A 783 -44.55 15.99 9.23
C GLU A 783 -43.77 15.23 8.15
N VAL A 784 -44.47 14.51 7.29
CA VAL A 784 -43.85 13.74 6.19
C VAL A 784 -43.93 14.53 4.90
N ILE A 785 -42.77 14.83 4.32
CA ILE A 785 -42.66 15.57 3.07
C ILE A 785 -41.90 14.72 2.06
N ILE A 786 -42.47 14.57 0.86
CA ILE A 786 -41.82 13.84 -0.23
C ILE A 786 -41.26 14.85 -1.23
N TRP A 787 -39.94 14.85 -1.34
CA TRP A 787 -39.16 15.64 -2.30
C TRP A 787 -38.88 14.80 -3.55
N THR A 788 -39.11 15.40 -4.72
CA THR A 788 -38.94 14.78 -6.03
C THR A 788 -38.07 15.67 -6.91
N PRO A 789 -36.73 15.65 -6.71
CA PRO A 789 -35.80 16.39 -7.55
C PRO A 789 -36.04 16.11 -9.04
N GLY A 790 -36.07 17.16 -9.85
CA GLY A 790 -36.29 17.06 -11.30
C GLY A 790 -37.75 16.90 -11.74
N GLN A 791 -38.72 17.00 -10.82
CA GLN A 791 -40.14 16.82 -11.13
C GLN A 791 -41.01 17.92 -10.53
N ALA A 792 -41.36 18.92 -11.33
CA ALA A 792 -42.20 20.05 -10.91
C ALA A 792 -43.65 19.66 -10.52
N ALA A 793 -44.12 18.50 -10.99
CA ALA A 793 -45.44 17.97 -10.62
C ALA A 793 -45.52 17.52 -9.15
N GLY A 794 -44.38 17.18 -8.51
CA GLY A 794 -44.26 16.82 -7.09
C GLY A 794 -43.66 17.97 -6.27
N ASN A 795 -42.75 17.72 -5.33
CA ASN A 795 -42.02 18.80 -4.66
C ASN A 795 -40.57 18.84 -5.16
N PRO A 796 -40.25 19.66 -6.16
CA PRO A 796 -38.88 19.76 -6.68
C PRO A 796 -37.93 20.34 -5.61
N LEU A 797 -36.66 19.92 -5.66
CA LEU A 797 -35.57 20.51 -4.88
C LEU A 797 -34.56 21.13 -5.85
N LYS A 798 -34.42 22.44 -5.79
CA LYS A 798 -33.50 23.17 -6.65
C LYS A 798 -32.07 22.98 -6.14
N LEU A 799 -31.20 22.53 -7.04
CA LEU A 799 -29.77 22.55 -6.81
C LEU A 799 -29.24 23.92 -7.18
N GLU A 800 -28.63 24.62 -6.22
CA GLU A 800 -27.87 25.83 -6.52
C GLU A 800 -26.42 25.43 -6.80
N PRO A 801 -25.94 25.50 -8.07
CA PRO A 801 -24.58 25.09 -8.42
C PRO A 801 -23.49 25.89 -7.72
N LEU A 802 -23.84 27.04 -7.18
CA LEU A 802 -22.96 27.97 -6.50
C LEU A 802 -23.50 28.23 -5.10
N PRO A 803 -22.66 28.20 -4.05
CA PRO A 803 -23.03 28.74 -2.75
C PRO A 803 -23.23 30.27 -2.83
N ASP A 804 -23.87 30.87 -1.82
CA ASP A 804 -24.01 32.33 -1.72
C ASP A 804 -22.66 32.97 -1.34
N LEU A 805 -21.74 33.04 -2.31
CA LEU A 805 -20.39 33.58 -2.13
C LEU A 805 -20.42 35.06 -1.68
N ALA A 806 -21.46 35.80 -2.04
CA ALA A 806 -21.61 37.20 -1.70
C ALA A 806 -21.79 37.45 -0.20
N SER A 807 -22.51 36.57 0.51
CA SER A 807 -22.69 36.70 1.97
C SER A 807 -21.45 36.34 2.78
N LEU A 808 -20.46 35.71 2.15
CA LEU A 808 -19.22 35.24 2.79
C LEU A 808 -18.02 36.19 2.57
N VAL A 809 -18.18 37.29 1.84
CA VAL A 809 -17.09 38.24 1.52
C VAL A 809 -16.40 38.80 2.78
N GLU A 810 -17.13 38.95 3.88
CA GLU A 810 -16.58 39.44 5.17
C GLU A 810 -15.90 38.32 6.01
N HIS A 811 -15.93 37.07 5.55
CA HIS A 811 -15.40 35.89 6.24
C HIS A 811 -14.39 35.12 5.35
N PRO A 812 -13.10 35.50 5.35
CA PRO A 812 -12.11 35.00 4.40
C PRO A 812 -11.98 33.46 4.35
N GLU A 813 -11.90 32.81 5.50
CA GLU A 813 -11.76 31.34 5.58
C GLU A 813 -13.00 30.60 5.07
N ALA A 814 -14.20 31.14 5.35
CA ALA A 814 -15.46 30.57 4.87
C ALA A 814 -15.66 30.81 3.36
N LEU A 815 -15.19 31.97 2.87
CA LEU A 815 -15.22 32.30 1.44
C LEU A 815 -14.29 31.38 0.64
N ASP A 816 -13.07 31.13 1.11
CA ASP A 816 -12.12 30.24 0.43
C ASP A 816 -12.68 28.80 0.33
N GLN A 817 -13.28 28.28 1.41
CA GLN A 817 -13.97 26.97 1.38
C GLN A 817 -15.14 26.97 0.40
N ALA A 818 -15.97 28.01 0.39
CA ALA A 818 -17.10 28.10 -0.54
C ALA A 818 -16.65 28.22 -2.02
N LEU A 819 -15.50 28.88 -2.27
CA LEU A 819 -14.89 28.97 -3.59
C LEU A 819 -14.30 27.63 -4.06
N GLU A 820 -13.68 26.86 -3.18
CA GLU A 820 -13.22 25.49 -3.45
C GLU A 820 -14.42 24.59 -3.80
N MET A 821 -15.50 24.67 -3.02
CA MET A 821 -16.75 23.93 -3.29
C MET A 821 -17.35 24.28 -4.65
N ALA A 822 -17.41 25.57 -4.99
CA ALA A 822 -17.91 26.04 -6.29
C ALA A 822 -17.04 25.53 -7.44
N GLN A 823 -15.71 25.53 -7.27
CA GLN A 823 -14.77 25.01 -8.27
C GLN A 823 -14.91 23.51 -8.48
N ALA A 824 -14.97 22.74 -7.40
CA ALA A 824 -15.15 21.29 -7.46
C ALA A 824 -16.47 20.91 -8.17
N THR A 825 -17.54 21.65 -7.91
CA THR A 825 -18.86 21.43 -8.52
C THR A 825 -18.87 21.70 -10.03
N LEU A 826 -18.15 22.74 -10.47
CA LEU A 826 -18.17 23.17 -11.88
C LEU A 826 -17.08 22.55 -12.75
N LYS A 827 -16.01 22.00 -12.17
CA LYS A 827 -14.82 21.48 -12.88
C LYS A 827 -15.18 20.58 -14.06
N ASP A 828 -15.99 19.55 -13.84
CA ASP A 828 -16.35 18.56 -14.86
C ASP A 828 -17.13 19.15 -16.05
N ILE A 829 -17.77 20.31 -15.85
CA ILE A 829 -18.57 21.00 -16.87
C ILE A 829 -17.68 21.97 -17.65
N VAL A 830 -16.98 22.85 -16.94
CA VAL A 830 -16.21 23.93 -17.59
C VAL A 830 -14.84 23.47 -18.09
N ALA A 831 -14.22 22.53 -17.39
CA ALA A 831 -12.85 22.07 -17.57
C ALA A 831 -12.70 20.53 -17.37
N PRO A 832 -13.40 19.69 -18.16
CA PRO A 832 -13.23 18.24 -18.15
C PRO A 832 -11.80 17.80 -18.52
N GLY A 833 -11.27 16.85 -17.76
CA GLY A 833 -9.96 16.23 -17.95
C GLY A 833 -8.80 17.00 -17.32
N GLU A 834 -7.59 16.42 -17.33
CA GLU A 834 -6.38 16.94 -16.65
C GLU A 834 -5.37 17.56 -17.63
N SER A 835 -5.84 18.18 -18.71
CA SER A 835 -4.95 18.82 -19.69
C SER A 835 -4.45 20.19 -19.23
N ALA A 836 -3.34 20.68 -19.78
CA ALA A 836 -2.87 22.06 -19.56
C ALA A 836 -3.98 23.11 -19.83
N SER A 837 -4.83 22.89 -20.85
CA SER A 837 -5.98 23.76 -21.11
C SER A 837 -7.05 23.71 -20.02
N SER A 838 -7.18 22.58 -19.31
CA SER A 838 -8.08 22.42 -18.16
C SER A 838 -7.57 23.21 -16.96
N HIS A 839 -6.26 23.10 -16.66
CA HIS A 839 -5.62 23.87 -15.59
C HIS A 839 -5.74 25.39 -15.81
N TYR A 840 -5.54 25.88 -17.04
CA TYR A 840 -5.75 27.31 -17.34
C TYR A 840 -7.21 27.75 -17.18
N LYS A 841 -8.18 26.89 -17.56
CA LYS A 841 -9.62 27.16 -17.34
C LYS A 841 -9.95 27.23 -15.86
N MET A 842 -9.38 26.35 -15.04
CA MET A 842 -9.55 26.40 -13.58
C MET A 842 -8.99 27.71 -12.99
N GLY A 843 -7.79 28.14 -13.40
CA GLY A 843 -7.24 29.43 -12.94
C GLY A 843 -8.10 30.64 -13.33
N VAL A 844 -8.71 30.63 -14.52
CA VAL A 844 -9.67 31.67 -14.95
C VAL A 844 -10.98 31.58 -14.15
N LEU A 845 -11.48 30.37 -13.86
CA LEU A 845 -12.67 30.15 -13.05
C LEU A 845 -12.49 30.65 -11.61
N THR A 846 -11.36 30.36 -10.96
CA THR A 846 -11.06 30.83 -9.60
C THR A 846 -11.10 32.35 -9.52
N SER A 847 -10.43 33.03 -10.45
CA SER A 847 -10.42 34.50 -10.50
C SER A 847 -11.81 35.08 -10.82
N ALA A 848 -12.57 34.41 -11.70
CA ALA A 848 -13.94 34.81 -12.02
C ALA A 848 -14.90 34.65 -10.83
N LEU A 849 -14.77 33.57 -10.05
CA LEU A 849 -15.58 33.33 -8.85
C LEU A 849 -15.25 34.31 -7.72
N LYS A 850 -13.97 34.68 -7.54
CA LYS A 850 -13.57 35.74 -6.59
C LYS A 850 -14.15 37.09 -6.97
N PHE A 851 -14.10 37.44 -8.26
CA PHE A 851 -14.72 38.66 -8.77
C PHE A 851 -16.25 38.62 -8.64
N PHE A 852 -16.87 37.48 -8.95
CA PHE A 852 -18.30 37.24 -8.79
C PHE A 852 -18.75 37.47 -7.34
N ALA A 853 -18.02 36.95 -6.35
CA ALA A 853 -18.31 37.17 -4.93
C ALA A 853 -18.26 38.67 -4.56
N LEU A 854 -17.20 39.38 -4.99
CA LEU A 854 -17.02 40.82 -4.72
C LEU A 854 -18.07 41.72 -5.36
N GLN A 855 -18.62 41.32 -6.51
CA GLN A 855 -19.71 42.03 -7.18
C GLN A 855 -21.10 41.71 -6.59
N GLY A 856 -21.17 40.86 -5.56
CA GLY A 856 -22.43 40.42 -4.99
C GLY A 856 -23.20 39.49 -5.93
N GLY A 857 -22.50 38.75 -6.80
CA GLY A 857 -23.09 37.77 -7.70
C GLY A 857 -23.77 36.65 -6.92
N LYS A 858 -24.99 36.27 -7.34
CA LYS A 858 -25.80 35.27 -6.64
C LYS A 858 -26.21 34.10 -7.51
N THR A 859 -26.22 34.27 -8.84
CA THR A 859 -26.79 33.25 -9.73
C THR A 859 -25.78 32.77 -10.78
N LEU A 860 -25.93 31.51 -11.21
CA LEU A 860 -25.10 30.95 -12.29
C LEU A 860 -25.17 31.75 -13.60
N PRO A 861 -26.33 32.31 -14.02
CA PRO A 861 -26.39 33.27 -15.13
C PRO A 861 -25.47 34.48 -14.96
N ASP A 862 -25.33 35.04 -13.76
CA ASP A 862 -24.43 36.17 -13.51
C ASP A 862 -22.96 35.74 -13.67
N LEU A 863 -22.61 34.52 -13.22
CA LEU A 863 -21.28 33.95 -13.43
C LEU A 863 -21.01 33.71 -14.93
N ILE A 864 -22.00 33.19 -15.67
CA ILE A 864 -21.91 32.99 -17.12
C ILE A 864 -21.72 34.32 -17.84
N ALA A 865 -22.37 35.39 -17.40
CA ALA A 865 -22.18 36.73 -17.96
C ALA A 865 -20.74 37.23 -17.75
N ILE A 866 -20.18 37.02 -16.56
CA ILE A 866 -18.77 37.34 -16.23
C ILE A 866 -17.80 36.49 -17.07
N LEU A 867 -18.04 35.19 -17.19
CA LEU A 867 -17.19 34.30 -18.00
C LEU A 867 -17.26 34.63 -19.50
N SER A 868 -18.44 35.01 -20.00
CA SER A 868 -18.65 35.41 -21.39
C SER A 868 -17.92 36.71 -21.73
N ASN A 869 -17.90 37.66 -20.79
CA ASN A 869 -17.26 38.97 -20.94
C ASN A 869 -16.34 39.23 -19.74
N LEU A 870 -15.19 38.54 -19.72
CA LEU A 870 -14.24 38.61 -18.61
C LEU A 870 -13.72 40.05 -18.38
N PRO A 871 -13.85 40.59 -17.15
CA PRO A 871 -13.27 41.87 -16.77
C PRO A 871 -11.74 41.89 -16.90
N ALA A 872 -11.17 43.09 -17.05
CA ALA A 872 -9.73 43.27 -17.20
C ALA A 872 -8.96 42.82 -15.94
N GLU A 873 -9.59 42.93 -14.78
CA GLU A 873 -9.09 42.53 -13.46
C GLU A 873 -8.95 41.00 -13.34
N VAL A 874 -9.84 40.24 -13.97
CA VAL A 874 -9.82 38.77 -13.99
C VAL A 874 -8.85 38.21 -15.04
N SER A 875 -8.59 39.00 -16.09
CA SER A 875 -7.77 38.58 -17.24
C SER A 875 -6.26 38.80 -17.07
N GLN A 876 -5.80 39.34 -15.93
CA GLN A 876 -4.38 39.65 -15.73
C GLN A 876 -3.53 38.38 -15.56
N GLY A 877 -2.50 38.23 -16.40
CA GLY A 877 -1.48 37.17 -16.26
C GLY A 877 -1.75 35.85 -16.98
N ILE A 878 -2.94 35.61 -17.54
CA ILE A 878 -3.27 34.38 -18.29
C ILE A 878 -3.46 34.68 -19.77
N SER A 879 -2.55 34.19 -20.63
CA SER A 879 -2.71 34.30 -22.09
C SER A 879 -3.96 33.56 -22.56
N SER A 880 -4.79 34.20 -23.39
CA SER A 880 -6.07 33.65 -23.88
C SER A 880 -7.20 33.51 -22.83
N ALA A 881 -7.13 34.21 -21.69
CA ALA A 881 -8.18 34.19 -20.66
C ALA A 881 -9.60 34.43 -21.21
N SER A 882 -9.77 35.45 -22.07
CA SER A 882 -11.05 35.76 -22.71
C SER A 882 -11.62 34.60 -23.54
N ARG A 883 -10.77 33.88 -24.27
CA ARG A 883 -11.16 32.68 -25.02
C ARG A 883 -11.62 31.57 -24.07
N PHE A 884 -10.85 31.30 -23.00
CA PHE A 884 -11.20 30.28 -22.01
C PHE A 884 -12.50 30.61 -21.29
N GLY A 885 -12.71 31.87 -20.88
CA GLY A 885 -13.98 32.33 -20.31
C GLY A 885 -15.17 32.07 -21.24
N SER A 886 -15.05 32.45 -22.52
CA SER A 886 -16.11 32.22 -23.50
C SER A 886 -16.39 30.73 -23.73
N GLU A 887 -15.37 29.87 -23.82
CA GLU A 887 -15.54 28.42 -23.93
C GLU A 887 -16.23 27.82 -22.67
N MET A 888 -15.86 28.29 -21.47
CA MET A 888 -16.49 27.85 -20.22
C MET A 888 -17.95 28.31 -20.11
N ALA A 889 -18.25 29.55 -20.50
CA ALA A 889 -19.61 30.08 -20.54
C ALA A 889 -20.50 29.30 -21.50
N GLN A 890 -20.01 28.96 -22.70
CA GLN A 890 -20.74 28.13 -23.66
C GLN A 890 -21.01 26.72 -23.13
N ARG A 891 -20.03 26.11 -22.44
CA ARG A 891 -20.21 24.79 -21.81
C ARG A 891 -21.23 24.82 -20.68
N LEU A 892 -21.19 25.84 -19.82
CA LEU A 892 -22.19 26.03 -18.77
C LEU A 892 -23.58 26.28 -19.35
N GLN A 893 -23.70 27.07 -20.42
CA GLN A 893 -24.99 27.26 -21.11
C GLN A 893 -25.51 25.94 -21.69
N ALA A 894 -24.66 25.16 -22.37
CA ALA A 894 -25.03 23.86 -22.89
C ALA A 894 -25.41 22.85 -21.80
N GLU A 895 -24.70 22.86 -20.66
CA GLU A 895 -25.00 22.01 -19.51
C GLU A 895 -26.31 22.44 -18.84
N ILE A 896 -26.56 23.74 -18.67
CA ILE A 896 -27.84 24.24 -18.19
C ILE A 896 -28.96 23.73 -19.11
N GLU A 897 -28.83 23.93 -20.42
CA GLU A 897 -29.82 23.50 -21.42
C GLU A 897 -30.08 21.98 -21.44
N SER A 898 -29.06 21.16 -21.16
CA SER A 898 -29.14 19.70 -21.27
C SER A 898 -29.39 18.96 -19.95
N ASN A 899 -29.08 19.57 -18.80
CA ASN A 899 -29.18 18.93 -17.49
C ASN A 899 -30.45 19.40 -16.74
N PRO A 900 -31.43 18.50 -16.51
CA PRO A 900 -32.67 18.84 -15.81
C PRO A 900 -32.48 19.34 -14.37
N LEU A 901 -31.29 19.18 -13.78
CA LEU A 901 -30.96 19.71 -12.45
C LEU A 901 -30.88 21.25 -12.41
N PHE A 902 -30.52 21.91 -13.51
CA PHE A 902 -30.35 23.36 -13.55
C PHE A 902 -31.62 24.15 -13.91
N HIS A 903 -32.63 23.47 -14.45
CA HIS A 903 -33.91 24.09 -14.84
C HIS A 903 -35.01 23.97 -13.77
N GLN A 904 -34.65 23.67 -12.52
CA GLN A 904 -35.63 23.36 -11.49
C GLN A 904 -36.17 24.62 -10.82
N GLU A 905 -37.48 24.81 -10.89
CA GLU A 905 -38.23 25.67 -9.98
C GLU A 905 -38.45 24.91 -8.67
N GLY A 906 -38.30 25.55 -7.51
CA GLY A 906 -38.46 24.92 -6.19
C GLY A 906 -37.56 25.55 -5.12
N PRO A 907 -37.75 25.19 -3.83
CA PRO A 907 -36.85 25.61 -2.75
C PRO A 907 -35.43 25.08 -2.97
N ALA A 908 -34.43 25.86 -2.54
CA ALA A 908 -33.03 25.45 -2.58
C ALA A 908 -32.79 24.24 -1.65
N LEU A 909 -31.82 23.41 -2.00
CA LEU A 909 -31.39 22.28 -1.17
C LEU A 909 -30.71 22.78 0.12
N ASP A 910 -31.49 22.96 1.18
CA ASP A 910 -31.03 23.41 2.50
C ASP A 910 -31.36 22.36 3.59
N PRO A 911 -30.36 21.78 4.28
CA PRO A 911 -30.57 20.85 5.38
C PRO A 911 -31.44 21.40 6.52
N SER A 912 -31.40 22.72 6.79
CA SER A 912 -32.24 23.37 7.81
C SER A 912 -33.72 23.14 7.52
N PHE A 913 -34.07 23.24 6.25
CA PHE A 913 -35.42 23.01 5.77
C PHE A 913 -35.77 21.51 5.70
N LEU A 914 -34.81 20.65 5.36
CA LEU A 914 -35.03 19.21 5.32
C LEU A 914 -35.25 18.60 6.72
N PHE A 915 -34.59 19.11 7.76
CA PHE A 915 -34.83 18.71 9.15
C PHE A 915 -35.99 19.44 9.83
N GLY A 916 -36.45 20.55 9.24
CA GLY A 916 -37.59 21.34 9.71
C GLY A 916 -37.22 22.34 10.80
N ASP A 917 -38.15 23.27 11.09
CA ASP A 917 -37.92 24.30 12.10
C ASP A 917 -38.01 23.71 13.53
N ALA A 918 -36.89 23.74 14.24
CA ALA A 918 -36.79 23.30 15.63
C ALA A 918 -37.78 24.03 16.57
N ALA A 919 -38.23 25.25 16.22
CA ALA A 919 -39.20 26.02 16.99
C ALA A 919 -40.61 25.41 16.96
N LEU A 920 -40.98 24.71 15.88
CA LEU A 920 -42.30 24.10 15.71
C LEU A 920 -42.49 22.82 16.54
N LYS A 921 -41.39 22.25 17.09
CA LYS A 921 -41.37 21.01 17.91
C LYS A 921 -42.06 19.81 17.25
N GLN A 922 -42.22 19.81 15.93
CA GLN A 922 -42.74 18.70 15.14
C GLN A 922 -41.57 18.05 14.39
N PRO A 923 -41.38 16.73 14.50
CA PRO A 923 -40.32 16.02 13.79
C PRO A 923 -40.66 15.95 12.30
N ARG A 924 -39.69 16.32 11.46
CA ARG A 924 -39.82 16.28 10.00
C ARG A 924 -39.19 15.02 9.44
N VAL A 925 -39.93 14.33 8.56
CA VAL A 925 -39.46 13.20 7.77
C VAL A 925 -39.42 13.63 6.30
N SER A 926 -38.24 14.05 5.84
CA SER A 926 -38.01 14.46 4.46
C SER A 926 -37.58 13.28 3.61
N VAL A 927 -38.50 12.74 2.81
CA VAL A 927 -38.23 11.64 1.88
C VAL A 927 -37.81 12.19 0.53
N ILE A 928 -36.54 12.07 0.17
CA ILE A 928 -35.99 12.46 -1.13
C ILE A 928 -36.03 11.26 -2.07
N ASN A 929 -37.01 11.27 -3.00
CA ASN A 929 -37.17 10.21 -3.98
C ASN A 929 -36.42 10.52 -5.28
N LEU A 930 -35.56 9.60 -5.72
CA LEU A 930 -34.63 9.80 -6.82
C LEU A 930 -35.18 9.40 -8.21
N ALA A 931 -36.42 8.88 -8.30
CA ALA A 931 -37.03 8.46 -9.57
C ALA A 931 -37.32 9.62 -10.55
N GLY A 932 -37.23 10.85 -10.04
CA GLY A 932 -37.32 12.07 -10.84
C GLY A 932 -36.10 12.32 -11.72
N LEU A 933 -34.95 11.74 -11.38
CA LEU A 933 -33.66 11.95 -12.04
C LEU A 933 -33.41 10.86 -13.10
N PRO A 934 -32.98 11.21 -14.33
CA PRO A 934 -33.05 10.30 -15.47
C PRO A 934 -31.92 9.26 -15.54
N SER A 935 -30.86 9.37 -14.73
CA SER A 935 -29.77 8.39 -14.68
C SER A 935 -29.15 8.27 -13.29
N LEU A 936 -28.53 7.12 -13.00
CA LEU A 936 -27.80 6.90 -11.75
C LEU A 936 -26.66 7.91 -11.54
N ARG A 937 -25.97 8.33 -12.62
CA ARG A 937 -24.93 9.37 -12.54
C ARG A 937 -25.48 10.69 -12.02
N ILE A 938 -26.67 11.10 -12.49
CA ILE A 938 -27.33 12.33 -12.04
C ILE A 938 -27.82 12.19 -10.59
N GLN A 939 -28.27 10.99 -10.19
CA GLN A 939 -28.61 10.69 -8.80
C GLN A 939 -27.40 10.81 -7.87
N GLN A 940 -26.25 10.26 -8.27
CA GLN A 940 -24.99 10.37 -7.54
C GLN A 940 -24.51 11.82 -7.46
N GLN A 941 -24.65 12.62 -8.51
CA GLN A 941 -24.32 14.05 -8.47
C GLN A 941 -25.23 14.83 -7.49
N PHE A 942 -26.53 14.57 -7.51
CA PHE A 942 -27.46 15.17 -6.54
C PHE A 942 -27.07 14.82 -5.10
N LEU A 943 -26.75 13.55 -4.83
CA LEU A 943 -26.34 13.10 -3.50
C LEU A 943 -24.98 13.66 -3.07
N ASN A 944 -24.05 13.85 -4.01
CA ASN A 944 -22.78 14.49 -3.72
C ASN A 944 -23.01 15.90 -3.17
N GLN A 945 -23.87 16.67 -3.83
CA GLN A 945 -24.21 18.02 -3.38
C GLN A 945 -24.95 18.01 -2.04
N LEU A 946 -25.91 17.10 -1.85
CA LEU A 946 -26.56 16.92 -0.55
C LEU A 946 -25.54 16.61 0.56
N ALA A 947 -24.59 15.71 0.32
CA ALA A 947 -23.57 15.35 1.30
C ALA A 947 -22.69 16.57 1.67
N MET A 948 -22.28 17.36 0.67
CA MET A 948 -21.51 18.58 0.90
C MET A 948 -22.28 19.62 1.72
N THR A 949 -23.54 19.92 1.35
CA THR A 949 -24.36 20.89 2.09
C THR A 949 -24.65 20.40 3.50
N LEU A 950 -24.95 19.10 3.66
CA LEU A 950 -25.21 18.49 4.96
C LEU A 950 -23.98 18.52 5.86
N LEU A 951 -22.78 18.22 5.33
CA LEU A 951 -21.52 18.28 6.06
C LEU A 951 -21.25 19.68 6.63
N SER A 952 -21.48 20.72 5.81
CA SER A 952 -21.34 22.11 6.25
C SER A 952 -22.35 22.44 7.36
N TRP A 953 -23.60 22.03 7.18
CA TRP A 953 -24.68 22.31 8.14
C TRP A 953 -24.46 21.64 9.50
N ILE A 954 -24.09 20.35 9.54
CA ILE A 954 -23.89 19.61 10.82
C ILE A 954 -22.70 20.15 11.62
N LYS A 955 -21.68 20.71 10.95
CA LYS A 955 -20.54 21.36 11.61
C LYS A 955 -20.93 22.66 12.29
N GLN A 956 -21.86 23.41 11.68
CA GLN A 956 -22.37 24.68 12.21
C GLN A 956 -23.46 24.47 13.28
N HIS A 957 -24.14 23.32 13.25
CA HIS A 957 -25.22 22.97 14.17
C HIS A 957 -24.93 21.62 14.86
N PRO A 958 -23.96 21.56 15.80
CA PRO A 958 -23.72 20.32 16.56
C PRO A 958 -24.86 20.05 17.55
N ALA A 959 -25.14 18.78 17.81
CA ALA A 959 -26.19 18.37 18.74
C ALA A 959 -25.95 18.90 20.17
N PRO A 960 -26.98 19.42 20.86
CA PRO A 960 -26.84 19.92 22.22
C PRO A 960 -26.62 18.78 23.22
N PRO A 961 -25.94 19.00 24.36
CA PRO A 961 -25.68 17.95 25.36
C PRO A 961 -26.94 17.26 25.92
N SER A 962 -28.09 17.91 25.83
CA SER A 962 -29.39 17.38 26.25
C SER A 962 -30.06 16.43 25.25
N MET A 963 -29.55 16.34 24.01
CA MET A 963 -30.11 15.50 22.94
C MET A 963 -28.95 15.00 22.06
N PRO A 964 -28.47 13.75 22.25
CA PRO A 964 -27.27 13.25 21.58
C PRO A 964 -27.42 13.03 20.08
N VAL A 965 -28.67 12.93 19.59
CA VAL A 965 -28.99 12.76 18.17
C VAL A 965 -29.85 13.93 17.72
N GLN A 966 -29.35 14.73 16.78
CA GLN A 966 -30.11 15.84 16.18
C GLN A 966 -30.96 15.42 14.98
N GLY A 967 -30.59 14.34 14.28
CA GLY A 967 -31.33 13.83 13.14
C GLY A 967 -30.70 12.59 12.53
N PHE A 968 -31.42 11.97 11.60
CA PHE A 968 -30.93 10.81 10.84
C PHE A 968 -30.76 11.12 9.35
N LEU A 969 -29.69 10.59 8.76
CA LEU A 969 -29.57 10.38 7.32
C LEU A 969 -29.79 8.88 7.04
N VAL A 970 -30.84 8.55 6.30
CA VAL A 970 -31.25 7.18 5.98
C VAL A 970 -31.09 6.92 4.49
N MET A 971 -30.36 5.88 4.11
CA MET A 971 -30.11 5.53 2.70
C MET A 971 -30.59 4.13 2.35
N ASP A 972 -31.52 4.03 1.40
CA ASP A 972 -31.87 2.75 0.79
C ASP A 972 -30.94 2.43 -0.39
N GLU A 973 -30.52 1.16 -0.45
CA GLU A 973 -29.62 0.60 -1.45
C GLU A 973 -28.28 1.36 -1.59
N ALA A 974 -27.59 1.51 -0.46
CA ALA A 974 -26.38 2.32 -0.34
C ALA A 974 -25.21 1.88 -1.26
N LYS A 975 -25.20 0.65 -1.79
CA LYS A 975 -24.18 0.19 -2.74
C LYS A 975 -24.09 1.06 -4.01
N GLU A 976 -25.21 1.69 -4.41
CA GLU A 976 -25.27 2.54 -5.61
C GLU A 976 -24.56 3.89 -5.39
N PHE A 977 -24.30 4.25 -4.13
CA PHE A 977 -23.76 5.55 -3.73
C PHE A 977 -22.40 5.46 -3.00
N ILE A 978 -22.13 4.33 -2.33
CA ILE A 978 -20.88 4.04 -1.61
C ILE A 978 -20.34 2.65 -2.01
N PRO A 979 -20.05 2.40 -3.30
CA PRO A 979 -19.53 1.11 -3.77
C PRO A 979 -18.10 0.85 -3.30
N ASP A 980 -17.69 -0.42 -3.23
CA ASP A 980 -16.35 -0.83 -2.77
C ASP A 980 -15.24 -0.49 -3.79
N GLU A 981 -15.24 -1.12 -4.97
CA GLU A 981 -14.18 -1.03 -5.99
C GLU A 981 -14.30 0.17 -6.95
N LYS A 982 -15.48 0.77 -7.08
CA LYS A 982 -15.76 1.84 -8.06
C LYS A 982 -15.70 3.22 -7.42
N SER A 983 -15.01 4.17 -8.05
CA SER A 983 -15.16 5.58 -7.66
C SER A 983 -16.44 6.15 -8.27
N VAL A 984 -17.29 6.77 -7.44
CA VAL A 984 -18.53 7.44 -7.86
C VAL A 984 -18.59 8.84 -7.22
N PRO A 985 -19.22 9.84 -7.88
CA PRO A 985 -19.11 11.25 -7.49
C PRO A 985 -19.45 11.56 -6.03
N CYS A 986 -20.40 10.84 -5.41
CA CYS A 986 -20.83 11.11 -4.04
C CYS A 986 -20.08 10.33 -2.95
N LYS A 987 -19.29 9.30 -3.31
CA LYS A 987 -18.73 8.35 -2.33
C LYS A 987 -17.88 9.07 -1.28
N GLU A 988 -16.92 9.87 -1.72
CA GLU A 988 -15.98 10.54 -0.81
C GLU A 988 -16.67 11.51 0.15
N ASN A 989 -17.61 12.31 -0.34
CA ASN A 989 -18.32 13.27 0.52
C ASN A 989 -19.33 12.60 1.45
N LEU A 990 -19.97 11.50 1.04
CA LEU A 990 -20.80 10.70 1.93
C LEU A 990 -19.97 10.04 3.05
N LEU A 991 -18.76 9.57 2.74
CA LEU A 991 -17.82 9.07 3.76
C LEU A 991 -17.37 10.18 4.70
N ARG A 992 -17.07 11.39 4.19
CA ARG A 992 -16.75 12.55 5.05
C ARG A 992 -17.90 12.94 5.97
N VAL A 993 -19.15 12.89 5.50
CA VAL A 993 -20.34 13.06 6.34
C VAL A 993 -20.35 11.99 7.43
N ALA A 994 -20.12 10.73 7.05
CA ALA A 994 -20.08 9.61 7.99
C ALA A 994 -19.03 9.83 9.10
N ASP A 995 -17.81 10.24 8.76
CA ASP A 995 -16.72 10.44 9.73
C ASP A 995 -17.01 11.56 10.76
N HIS A 996 -17.79 12.58 10.38
CA HIS A 996 -18.17 13.69 11.27
C HIS A 996 -19.53 13.48 11.95
N ALA A 997 -20.33 12.51 11.50
CA ALA A 997 -21.68 12.29 11.99
C ALA A 997 -21.73 12.01 13.52
N PRO A 998 -20.83 11.18 14.11
CA PRO A 998 -20.85 10.89 15.54
C PRO A 998 -20.59 12.11 16.43
N THR A 999 -19.68 13.00 16.02
CA THR A 999 -19.30 14.19 16.81
C THR A 999 -20.31 15.33 16.65
N CYS A 1000 -20.97 15.42 15.50
CA CYS A 1000 -22.02 16.40 15.24
C CYS A 1000 -23.43 15.90 15.66
N GLY A 1001 -23.56 14.66 16.12
CA GLY A 1001 -24.85 14.06 16.54
C GLY A 1001 -25.81 13.74 15.40
N LEU A 1002 -25.30 13.56 14.18
CA LEU A 1002 -26.07 13.01 13.05
C LEU A 1002 -25.96 11.49 13.11
N GLY A 1003 -27.08 10.77 13.03
CA GLY A 1003 -27.05 9.32 12.89
C GLY A 1003 -27.13 8.86 11.44
N LEU A 1004 -26.36 7.85 11.07
CA LEU A 1004 -26.32 7.31 9.72
C LEU A 1004 -26.92 5.90 9.69
N ILE A 1005 -28.02 5.73 8.95
CA ILE A 1005 -28.68 4.44 8.75
C ILE A 1005 -28.62 4.11 7.27
N PHE A 1006 -28.15 2.92 6.91
CA PHE A 1006 -28.11 2.51 5.52
C PHE A 1006 -28.50 1.05 5.34
N ALA A 1007 -29.03 0.73 4.17
CA ALA A 1007 -29.45 -0.63 3.85
C ALA A 1007 -28.94 -1.08 2.48
N THR A 1008 -28.57 -2.35 2.35
CA THR A 1008 -28.12 -2.94 1.08
C THR A 1008 -28.53 -4.40 0.95
N GLN A 1009 -28.83 -4.83 -0.27
CA GLN A 1009 -29.05 -6.25 -0.59
C GLN A 1009 -27.75 -6.97 -0.99
N ALA A 1010 -26.70 -6.22 -1.29
CA ALA A 1010 -25.38 -6.72 -1.70
C ALA A 1010 -24.29 -6.19 -0.75
N PRO A 1011 -24.15 -6.76 0.46
CA PRO A 1011 -23.10 -6.41 1.44
C PRO A 1011 -21.68 -6.39 0.86
N GLN A 1012 -21.41 -7.27 -0.10
CA GLN A 1012 -20.10 -7.39 -0.73
C GLN A 1012 -19.76 -6.21 -1.66
N ASN A 1013 -20.76 -5.45 -2.10
CA ASN A 1013 -20.58 -4.37 -3.09
C ASN A 1013 -20.58 -2.97 -2.48
N ILE A 1014 -20.67 -2.84 -1.16
CA ILE A 1014 -20.58 -1.58 -0.44
C ILE A 1014 -19.20 -1.48 0.21
N TYR A 1015 -18.69 -0.25 0.38
CA TYR A 1015 -17.37 0.01 0.96
C TYR A 1015 -17.14 -0.72 2.30
N GLN A 1016 -16.23 -1.69 2.31
CA GLN A 1016 -16.06 -2.63 3.42
C GLN A 1016 -15.74 -1.97 4.78
N PRO A 1017 -14.90 -0.92 4.85
CA PRO A 1017 -14.63 -0.26 6.14
C PRO A 1017 -15.87 0.38 6.79
N MET A 1018 -16.83 0.88 6.00
CA MET A 1018 -18.08 1.41 6.54
C MET A 1018 -18.95 0.29 7.15
N MET A 1019 -18.95 -0.89 6.54
CA MET A 1019 -19.64 -2.08 7.06
C MET A 1019 -19.01 -2.62 8.34
N ALA A 1020 -17.68 -2.69 8.39
CA ALA A 1020 -16.92 -3.17 9.55
C ALA A 1020 -17.15 -2.29 10.78
N ASN A 1021 -17.22 -0.97 10.59
CA ASN A 1021 -17.38 0.02 11.65
C ASN A 1021 -18.84 0.28 12.07
N CYS A 1022 -19.79 -0.54 11.63
CA CYS A 1022 -21.19 -0.44 12.08
C CYS A 1022 -21.35 -0.93 13.52
N PHE A 1023 -21.72 -0.01 14.40
CA PHE A 1023 -22.03 -0.31 15.80
C PHE A 1023 -23.34 -1.07 15.93
N THR A 1024 -24.34 -0.73 15.11
CA THR A 1024 -25.63 -1.43 15.11
C THR A 1024 -25.83 -2.10 13.76
N GLN A 1025 -26.22 -3.37 13.76
CA GLN A 1025 -26.45 -4.13 12.53
C GLN A 1025 -27.70 -5.02 12.60
N PHE A 1026 -28.36 -5.11 11.46
CA PHE A 1026 -29.52 -5.96 11.23
C PHE A 1026 -29.23 -6.89 10.06
N PHE A 1027 -29.40 -8.19 10.27
CA PHE A 1027 -29.23 -9.20 9.23
C PHE A 1027 -30.55 -9.92 8.98
N GLY A 1028 -31.15 -9.67 7.83
CA GLY A 1028 -32.40 -10.29 7.40
C GLY A 1028 -32.17 -11.48 6.49
N LYS A 1029 -33.27 -12.09 6.06
CA LYS A 1029 -33.26 -13.22 5.12
C LYS A 1029 -32.43 -12.90 3.87
N ALA A 1030 -31.50 -13.79 3.50
CA ALA A 1030 -30.72 -13.72 2.27
C ALA A 1030 -30.89 -15.01 1.45
N SER A 1031 -30.93 -14.91 0.11
CA SER A 1031 -31.19 -16.07 -0.77
C SER A 1031 -30.07 -16.38 -1.75
N SER A 1032 -29.23 -15.40 -2.09
CA SER A 1032 -28.04 -15.58 -2.92
C SER A 1032 -26.89 -16.14 -2.07
N PRO A 1033 -26.15 -17.16 -2.56
CA PRO A 1033 -25.01 -17.74 -1.84
C PRO A 1033 -24.00 -16.70 -1.37
N ALA A 1034 -23.59 -15.77 -2.25
CA ALA A 1034 -22.63 -14.71 -1.90
C ALA A 1034 -23.15 -13.76 -0.80
N THR A 1035 -24.45 -13.47 -0.76
CA THR A 1035 -25.03 -12.62 0.30
C THR A 1035 -25.20 -13.39 1.60
N ILE A 1036 -25.54 -14.69 1.53
CA ILE A 1036 -25.62 -15.57 2.71
C ILE A 1036 -24.23 -15.68 3.35
N GLU A 1037 -23.21 -15.94 2.55
CA GLU A 1037 -21.81 -16.04 2.99
C GLU A 1037 -21.34 -14.75 3.66
N ALA A 1038 -21.52 -13.59 3.00
CA ALA A 1038 -21.15 -12.30 3.56
C ALA A 1038 -21.91 -11.96 4.86
N VAL A 1039 -23.21 -12.30 4.95
CA VAL A 1039 -24.00 -12.09 6.17
C VAL A 1039 -23.54 -13.05 7.30
N GLN A 1040 -23.25 -14.31 6.97
CA GLN A 1040 -22.79 -15.30 7.94
C GLN A 1040 -21.40 -14.96 8.46
N GLU A 1041 -20.49 -14.47 7.61
CA GLU A 1041 -19.17 -13.98 8.00
C GLU A 1041 -19.30 -12.84 9.02
N GLN A 1042 -20.16 -11.86 8.75
CA GLN A 1042 -20.42 -10.73 9.66
C GLN A 1042 -21.07 -11.17 10.98
N LEU A 1043 -21.93 -12.18 10.96
CA LEU A 1043 -22.52 -12.77 12.18
C LEU A 1043 -21.49 -13.56 12.99
N LYS A 1044 -20.66 -14.38 12.32
CA LYS A 1044 -19.58 -15.17 12.94
C LYS A 1044 -18.58 -14.28 13.65
N ALA A 1045 -18.16 -13.18 13.02
CA ALA A 1045 -17.27 -12.18 13.62
C ALA A 1045 -17.82 -11.60 14.93
N ARG A 1046 -19.14 -11.65 15.16
CA ARG A 1046 -19.84 -11.13 16.33
C ARG A 1046 -20.33 -12.22 17.29
N GLY A 1047 -19.91 -13.47 17.10
CA GLY A 1047 -20.31 -14.59 17.97
C GLY A 1047 -21.67 -15.23 17.63
N GLY A 1048 -22.27 -14.88 16.49
CA GLY A 1048 -23.48 -15.50 15.94
C GLY A 1048 -23.15 -16.57 14.88
N LYS A 1049 -24.03 -17.56 14.67
CA LYS A 1049 -23.83 -18.58 13.62
C LYS A 1049 -24.47 -18.24 12.28
N GLY A 1050 -25.70 -17.72 12.30
CA GLY A 1050 -26.43 -17.35 11.07
C GLY A 1050 -26.82 -18.53 10.17
N ASP A 1051 -26.83 -19.77 10.67
CA ASP A 1051 -27.10 -20.98 9.86
C ASP A 1051 -28.47 -20.96 9.18
N ASP A 1052 -29.46 -20.32 9.80
CA ASP A 1052 -30.84 -20.25 9.32
C ASP A 1052 -31.20 -18.92 8.65
N ILE A 1053 -30.21 -18.08 8.31
CA ILE A 1053 -30.40 -16.86 7.49
C ILE A 1053 -31.20 -17.12 6.21
N PRO A 1054 -31.01 -18.22 5.46
CA PRO A 1054 -31.80 -18.50 4.25
C PRO A 1054 -33.28 -18.82 4.54
N THR A 1055 -33.57 -19.31 5.74
CA THR A 1055 -34.90 -19.75 6.18
C THR A 1055 -35.60 -18.76 7.10
N LEU A 1056 -34.95 -17.64 7.44
CA LEU A 1056 -35.50 -16.59 8.27
C LEU A 1056 -36.81 -16.05 7.68
N GLU A 1057 -37.83 -15.83 8.51
CA GLU A 1057 -39.09 -15.25 8.05
C GLU A 1057 -38.95 -13.75 7.78
N ALA A 1058 -39.78 -13.20 6.88
CA ALA A 1058 -39.79 -11.77 6.62
C ALA A 1058 -40.19 -11.00 7.89
N GLY A 1059 -39.44 -9.95 8.23
CA GLY A 1059 -39.64 -9.20 9.48
C GLY A 1059 -38.90 -9.79 10.70
N HIS A 1060 -38.25 -10.96 10.55
CA HIS A 1060 -37.29 -11.45 11.52
C HIS A 1060 -35.87 -11.04 11.10
N PHE A 1061 -35.06 -10.62 12.06
CA PHE A 1061 -33.68 -10.19 11.84
C PHE A 1061 -32.80 -10.73 12.95
N TYR A 1062 -31.56 -11.06 12.63
CA TYR A 1062 -30.51 -10.99 13.64
C TYR A 1062 -30.18 -9.54 13.92
N PHE A 1063 -30.18 -9.16 15.18
CA PHE A 1063 -29.86 -7.85 15.66
C PHE A 1063 -28.60 -7.91 16.51
N TYR A 1064 -27.68 -6.98 16.25
CA TYR A 1064 -26.48 -6.79 17.04
C TYR A 1064 -26.28 -5.30 17.27
N THR A 1065 -25.91 -4.93 18.49
CA THR A 1065 -25.33 -3.63 18.79
C THR A 1065 -24.09 -3.81 19.63
N GLU A 1066 -23.12 -2.91 19.48
CA GLU A 1066 -21.89 -2.90 20.27
C GLU A 1066 -22.20 -3.00 21.78
N GLY A 1067 -21.48 -3.87 22.49
CA GLY A 1067 -21.76 -4.21 23.89
C GLY A 1067 -22.72 -5.40 24.11
N MET A 1068 -23.32 -5.96 23.05
CA MET A 1068 -23.99 -7.27 23.12
C MET A 1068 -22.96 -8.41 23.01
N PRO A 1069 -23.12 -9.50 23.78
CA PRO A 1069 -22.20 -10.64 23.73
C PRO A 1069 -22.33 -11.47 22.44
N ALA A 1070 -23.50 -11.45 21.80
CA ALA A 1070 -23.76 -12.11 20.52
C ALA A 1070 -25.02 -11.53 19.84
N PRO A 1071 -25.15 -11.64 18.50
CA PRO A 1071 -26.38 -11.30 17.79
C PRO A 1071 -27.59 -12.12 18.27
N GLU A 1072 -28.71 -11.45 18.50
CA GLU A 1072 -29.97 -12.08 18.91
C GLU A 1072 -31.03 -11.95 17.81
N LYS A 1073 -31.90 -12.96 17.67
CA LYS A 1073 -33.01 -12.87 16.73
C LYS A 1073 -34.15 -12.05 17.32
N ILE A 1074 -34.61 -11.08 16.56
CA ILE A 1074 -35.75 -10.24 16.91
C ILE A 1074 -36.84 -10.33 15.85
N ALA A 1075 -38.08 -10.19 16.30
CA ALA A 1075 -39.21 -9.86 15.45
C ALA A 1075 -39.40 -8.34 15.43
N VAL A 1076 -39.33 -7.77 14.23
CA VAL A 1076 -39.61 -6.35 13.99
C VAL A 1076 -41.10 -6.21 13.68
N PRO A 1077 -41.84 -5.35 14.41
CA PRO A 1077 -43.24 -5.11 14.12
C PRO A 1077 -43.42 -4.43 12.75
N TRP A 1078 -44.60 -4.57 12.16
CA TRP A 1078 -44.97 -3.82 10.97
C TRP A 1078 -44.80 -2.31 11.19
N CYS A 1079 -44.34 -1.60 10.16
CA CYS A 1079 -44.23 -0.14 10.15
C CYS A 1079 -45.59 0.52 10.32
N LEU A 1080 -45.61 1.66 11.01
CA LEU A 1080 -46.77 2.46 11.36
C LEU A 1080 -47.44 3.10 10.14
N SER A 1081 -46.67 3.38 9.09
CA SER A 1081 -47.15 3.82 7.78
C SER A 1081 -47.48 2.65 6.87
N TYR A 1082 -48.40 2.86 5.93
CA TYR A 1082 -48.83 1.83 4.98
C TYR A 1082 -47.65 1.30 4.17
N HIS A 1083 -47.50 -0.03 4.12
CA HIS A 1083 -46.52 -0.70 3.27
C HIS A 1083 -47.24 -1.36 2.08
N PRO A 1084 -47.18 -0.76 0.88
CA PRO A 1084 -47.80 -1.36 -0.30
C PRO A 1084 -47.09 -2.66 -0.70
N PRO A 1085 -47.81 -3.62 -1.32
CA PRO A 1085 -47.24 -4.91 -1.72
C PRO A 1085 -46.20 -4.79 -2.84
N ASN A 1086 -46.26 -3.71 -3.63
CA ASN A 1086 -45.30 -3.38 -4.68
C ASN A 1086 -44.75 -1.97 -4.46
N PRO A 1087 -43.52 -1.67 -4.93
CA PRO A 1087 -43.00 -0.31 -4.95
C PRO A 1087 -43.95 0.65 -5.69
N LEU A 1088 -44.03 1.89 -5.23
CA LEU A 1088 -44.92 2.89 -5.81
C LEU A 1088 -44.49 3.24 -7.24
N GLU A 1089 -45.47 3.44 -8.12
CA GLU A 1089 -45.21 3.98 -9.45
C GLU A 1089 -44.85 5.47 -9.37
N LYS A 1090 -44.09 5.96 -10.36
CA LYS A 1090 -43.66 7.37 -10.41
C LYS A 1090 -44.84 8.36 -10.30
N THR A 1091 -45.97 8.05 -10.93
CA THR A 1091 -47.20 8.84 -10.87
C THR A 1091 -47.78 8.92 -9.46
N GLU A 1092 -47.78 7.80 -8.73
CA GLU A 1092 -48.26 7.69 -7.36
C GLU A 1092 -47.35 8.46 -6.37
N ILE A 1093 -46.03 8.46 -6.61
CA ILE A 1093 -45.06 9.24 -5.83
C ILE A 1093 -45.29 10.73 -6.03
N LEU A 1094 -45.46 11.17 -7.28
CA LEU A 1094 -45.71 12.58 -7.61
C LEU A 1094 -47.03 13.08 -7.00
N GLN A 1095 -48.07 12.26 -6.98
CA GLN A 1095 -49.33 12.60 -6.31
C GLN A 1095 -49.15 12.80 -4.81
N ARG A 1096 -48.40 11.93 -4.14
CA ARG A 1096 -48.11 12.06 -2.70
C ARG A 1096 -47.22 13.27 -2.41
N ALA A 1097 -46.21 13.51 -3.23
CA ALA A 1097 -45.40 14.71 -3.13
C ALA A 1097 -46.25 15.98 -3.29
N ALA A 1098 -47.11 16.04 -4.31
CA ALA A 1098 -48.03 17.16 -4.48
C ALA A 1098 -48.98 17.34 -3.28
N ALA A 1099 -49.44 16.24 -2.68
CA ALA A 1099 -50.28 16.26 -1.48
C ALA A 1099 -49.52 16.75 -0.22
N SER A 1100 -48.22 16.47 -0.11
CA SER A 1100 -47.39 16.98 1.00
C SER A 1100 -46.94 18.43 0.79
N ARG A 1101 -47.14 19.01 -0.41
CA ARG A 1101 -46.73 20.39 -0.75
C ARG A 1101 -47.16 21.49 0.24
N PRO A 1102 -48.36 21.47 0.86
CA PRO A 1102 -48.75 22.48 1.84
C PRO A 1102 -47.83 22.55 3.06
N HIS A 1103 -47.23 21.42 3.44
CA HIS A 1103 -46.25 21.27 4.52
C HIS A 1103 -44.82 21.63 4.05
N ALA A 1104 -44.60 21.65 2.73
CA ALA A 1104 -43.34 22.00 2.08
C ALA A 1104 -43.20 23.50 1.73
N LYS A 1105 -44.08 24.38 2.21
CA LYS A 1105 -43.90 25.84 2.02
C LYS A 1105 -43.01 26.41 3.12
N ASP A 1106 -42.08 27.26 2.70
CA ASP A 1106 -41.20 28.07 3.55
C ASP A 1106 -42.02 28.77 4.66
N PRO A 1107 -41.64 28.67 5.95
CA PRO A 1107 -42.27 29.44 7.02
C PRO A 1107 -42.17 30.96 6.82
#